data_AF-A0A3Q0CWQ5-F1
#
_entry.id   AF-A0A3Q0CWQ5-F1
#
_cell.length_a   1.000
_cell.length_b   1.000
_cell.length_c   1.000
_cell.angle_alpha   90.00
_cell.angle_beta   90.00
_cell.angle_gamma   90.00
#
_symmetry.space_group_name_H-M   'P 1'
#
loop_
_entity.id
_entity.type
_entity.pdbx_description
1 polymer ?
#
loop_
_entity_poly.entity_id
_entity_poly.type
_entity_poly.pdbx_seq_one_letter_code
_entity_poly.pdbx_strand_id
1 'polypeptide(L)'
;MKLINIWLLLLVVLLCGKKHLGDRLGKKAFGKASCPSCSHLTLKVEFSSTVVEYEYIVAFNGYFTAKARNSFISSALKSSEVDNWRIIPRNNPSSDYPSDFEVIQIKEKQKAGLLTLEDHPNIKRVTPQRKVFRSLKFAESDPIVPCNETRWSQKWQSSRPLRRASLSLGSGFWHATGRHSSRRLLRAIPRQVAQTLQADVLWQMGYTGANVRVAVFDTGLSEKHPHFKNVKERTNWTNERTLDDGLGHGTFVAGVIASMRECQGFAPDAELHIFRVFTNNQVSYTSWFLDAFNYAILKKIDVLNLSIGGPDFMDHPFVDKVWELTANNVIMVSAIGNDGPLYGTVQKRELVNPASVKQALIASARRLPGVNMFEQGHGKLDLLRAYQILSSYKPQASLSPSYIDLTECPYMWPYCSQPIYYGGMPTIVNVTILNGMGVTGRIVDKPEWRPYLPQNGDNIEVAFSYSSVLWPWSGYLAISISVTKKAASWEGIAQGHIMITVASPAETEAKNGAEHTSTVKLPIKVKIIPTPPRSKRVLWDQYHNLRYPPGYFPRDNLRMKNDPLDWNGDHVHTNFRDMYQHLRSMGYFVEVLGAPFTCFDATQYGTLLMVDSEEEYFPEEIAKLRRDVDNGLSLVIFSDWYNTSVMRKVKFYDENTRQWWMPDTGGANIPALNELLSVWNMGFSDGLYEGEFALANHDMYYASGCSIAKFPEDGVVITQTFKDQGLEVLKQETAVVENVPILGLYQIPTEGGGRIVLYGDSNCLDDSHRQKDCFWLLDALLQYTSYGVTPPSLSHSGNRQRPPSGAGLAPPERMEGNHLHRYSKVLEAHLGDPKPRPLPACPHLSWAKPQPLNETAPSNLWKHQKLLSIDLDKVVLPNFRSNRPQVRPLSPGESGAWDIPGGIMPGRYNQEVGQTIPVFAFLGAMVALAFFVVQISKAKSRPKRRRPRAKRPQLAQQPHPPRTPSV
;
A
#
# COMPACT_ATOMS: atom_id res chain seq x y z
N MET A 1 0.90 -63.62 13.34
CA MET A 1 1.08 -64.55 14.48
C MET A 1 1.14 -63.68 15.73
N LYS A 2 0.00 -63.48 16.41
CA LYS A 2 -0.50 -64.25 17.58
C LYS A 2 0.40 -64.04 18.82
N LEU A 3 -0.04 -63.67 20.03
CA LEU A 3 -1.34 -63.51 20.70
C LEU A 3 -1.11 -62.91 22.13
N ILE A 4 -2.10 -62.15 22.64
CA ILE A 4 -2.72 -62.19 24.00
C ILE A 4 -1.90 -61.68 25.22
N ASN A 5 -2.29 -60.60 25.93
CA ASN A 5 -3.41 -60.33 26.87
C ASN A 5 -3.26 -60.94 28.29
N ILE A 6 -3.03 -60.11 29.34
CA ILE A 6 -3.98 -59.57 30.36
C ILE A 6 -4.45 -60.61 31.42
N TRP A 7 -4.39 -60.21 32.70
CA TRP A 7 -5.32 -60.39 33.85
C TRP A 7 -4.52 -60.41 35.18
N LEU A 8 -4.92 -59.93 36.36
CA LEU A 8 -6.00 -59.08 36.93
C LEU A 8 -5.62 -59.00 38.45
N LEU A 9 -5.41 -57.84 39.09
CA LEU A 9 -6.34 -57.08 39.95
C LEU A 9 -7.04 -57.85 41.10
N LEU A 10 -6.97 -57.23 42.30
CA LEU A 10 -7.74 -57.39 43.57
C LEU A 10 -7.20 -58.32 44.67
N LEU A 11 -6.65 -57.73 45.75
CA LEU A 11 -7.35 -57.75 47.04
C LEU A 11 -6.90 -56.60 47.97
N VAL A 12 -7.88 -56.11 48.71
CA VAL A 12 -8.00 -54.82 49.37
C VAL A 12 -7.69 -54.92 50.87
N VAL A 13 -7.02 -53.89 51.39
CA VAL A 13 -7.11 -53.30 52.75
C VAL A 13 -7.43 -54.25 53.91
N LEU A 14 -6.46 -54.43 54.83
CA LEU A 14 -6.72 -54.40 56.28
C LEU A 14 -5.42 -54.48 57.11
N LEU A 15 -5.40 -53.68 58.19
CA LEU A 15 -4.63 -53.81 59.45
C LEU A 15 -3.42 -52.88 59.67
N CYS A 16 -3.76 -51.70 60.22
CA CYS A 16 -3.20 -51.04 61.40
C CYS A 16 -1.97 -51.66 62.11
N GLY A 17 -1.02 -50.79 62.51
CA GLY A 17 -0.44 -50.91 63.86
C GLY A 17 0.98 -50.39 64.10
N LYS A 18 1.07 -49.18 64.68
CA LYS A 18 1.94 -48.76 65.80
C LYS A 18 3.49 -48.87 65.73
N LYS A 19 4.11 -47.68 65.96
CA LYS A 19 5.19 -47.34 66.95
C LYS A 19 6.59 -47.95 66.71
N HIS A 20 7.76 -47.39 67.05
CA HIS A 20 8.23 -46.34 67.97
C HIS A 20 9.72 -45.99 67.64
N LEU A 21 10.31 -45.06 68.43
CA LEU A 21 11.71 -44.58 68.56
C LEU A 21 12.05 -43.30 67.76
N GLY A 22 12.54 -42.19 68.35
CA GLY A 22 12.87 -41.85 69.75
C GLY A 22 13.52 -40.45 69.82
N ASP A 23 13.22 -39.71 70.90
CA ASP A 23 14.00 -38.71 71.69
C ASP A 23 15.08 -37.82 70.99
N ARG A 24 15.28 -36.51 71.28
CA ARG A 24 14.99 -35.65 72.46
C ARG A 24 15.39 -34.18 72.16
N LEU A 25 14.73 -33.24 72.87
CA LEU A 25 15.19 -31.89 73.32
C LEU A 25 15.50 -30.84 72.23
N GLY A 26 14.97 -29.60 72.20
CA GLY A 26 14.08 -28.84 73.07
C GLY A 26 14.32 -27.34 72.83
N LYS A 27 13.24 -26.55 72.59
CA LYS A 27 12.99 -25.16 73.07
C LYS A 27 12.01 -24.40 72.17
N LYS A 28 10.82 -24.18 72.76
CA LYS A 28 9.81 -23.11 72.56
C LYS A 28 9.96 -22.20 71.33
N ALA A 29 9.03 -22.33 70.38
CA ALA A 29 8.65 -21.27 69.45
C ALA A 29 7.21 -20.83 69.76
N PHE A 30 7.05 -19.53 70.02
CA PHE A 30 5.76 -18.84 70.13
C PHE A 30 4.99 -18.98 68.81
N GLY A 31 3.73 -19.38 68.92
CA GLY A 31 2.78 -19.38 67.80
C GLY A 31 2.61 -17.97 67.24
N LYS A 32 2.62 -17.87 65.91
CA LYS A 32 2.04 -16.73 65.19
C LYS A 32 0.90 -17.25 64.33
N ALA A 33 -0.26 -16.66 64.60
CA ALA A 33 -1.53 -16.83 63.93
C ALA A 33 -1.43 -16.58 62.42
N SER A 34 -2.37 -17.18 61.69
CA SER A 34 -2.57 -16.99 60.26
C SER A 34 -2.80 -15.52 59.91
N CYS A 35 -2.15 -15.05 58.84
CA CYS A 35 -2.59 -13.86 58.13
C CYS A 35 -3.70 -14.24 57.14
N PRO A 36 -4.81 -13.48 57.06
CA PRO A 36 -5.81 -13.68 56.03
C PRO A 36 -5.30 -13.16 54.67
N SER A 37 -5.73 -13.87 53.63
CA SER A 37 -5.51 -13.72 52.20
C SER A 37 -5.26 -12.30 51.65
N CYS A 38 -4.14 -12.11 50.95
CA CYS A 38 -4.09 -11.23 49.77
C CYS A 38 -4.30 -12.11 48.53
N SER A 39 -5.49 -12.07 47.94
CA SER A 39 -5.74 -12.64 46.62
C SER A 39 -5.27 -11.65 45.55
N HIS A 40 -4.36 -12.09 44.68
CA HIS A 40 -4.07 -11.38 43.43
C HIS A 40 -5.19 -11.72 42.45
N LEU A 41 -6.05 -10.74 42.16
CA LEU A 41 -7.13 -10.89 41.19
C LEU A 41 -6.56 -10.72 39.78
N THR A 42 -6.65 -11.77 38.97
CA THR A 42 -6.32 -11.68 37.53
C THR A 42 -7.61 -11.44 36.76
N LEU A 43 -7.66 -10.34 36.00
CA LEU A 43 -8.82 -9.98 35.17
C LEU A 43 -8.81 -10.82 33.89
N LYS A 44 -9.77 -11.73 33.74
CA LYS A 44 -9.96 -12.52 32.51
C LYS A 44 -11.15 -11.93 31.74
N VAL A 45 -10.89 -11.40 30.55
CA VAL A 45 -11.94 -10.95 29.64
C VAL A 45 -12.34 -12.15 28.76
N GLU A 46 -13.62 -12.49 28.70
CA GLU A 46 -14.15 -13.51 27.77
C GLU A 46 -15.16 -12.84 26.84
N PHE A 47 -14.92 -12.91 25.52
CA PHE A 47 -15.83 -12.47 24.47
C PHE A 47 -16.62 -13.67 23.92
N SER A 48 -17.94 -13.54 23.81
CA SER A 48 -18.77 -14.52 23.10
C SER A 48 -19.73 -13.81 22.15
N SER A 49 -19.83 -14.33 20.92
CA SER A 49 -20.82 -13.91 19.95
C SER A 49 -21.86 -15.02 19.79
N THR A 50 -23.12 -14.67 19.96
CA THR A 50 -24.26 -15.59 19.84
C THR A 50 -25.24 -15.03 18.83
N VAL A 51 -25.75 -15.88 17.94
CA VAL A 51 -26.87 -15.51 17.07
C VAL A 51 -28.11 -15.29 17.91
N VAL A 52 -28.83 -14.20 17.66
CA VAL A 52 -30.11 -13.92 18.31
C VAL A 52 -31.18 -14.74 17.62
N GLU A 53 -31.87 -15.58 18.39
CA GLU A 53 -32.93 -16.40 17.82
C GLU A 53 -34.05 -15.54 17.24
N TYR A 54 -34.48 -15.89 16.02
CA TYR A 54 -35.60 -15.28 15.30
C TYR A 54 -35.41 -13.84 14.84
N GLU A 55 -34.23 -13.22 15.01
CA GLU A 55 -33.95 -11.84 14.55
C GLU A 55 -32.99 -11.83 13.36
N TYR A 56 -33.35 -11.10 12.31
CA TYR A 56 -32.59 -11.00 11.06
C TYR A 56 -32.41 -9.55 10.64
N ILE A 57 -31.24 -9.23 10.10
CA ILE A 57 -30.88 -7.96 9.48
C ILE A 57 -31.10 -8.10 7.97
N VAL A 58 -32.01 -7.31 7.42
CA VAL A 58 -32.29 -7.19 5.99
C VAL A 58 -31.53 -5.97 5.48
N ALA A 59 -30.52 -6.18 4.63
CA ALA A 59 -29.76 -5.11 3.98
C ALA A 59 -30.35 -4.79 2.60
N PHE A 60 -30.36 -3.52 2.23
CA PHE A 60 -30.90 -3.01 0.97
C PHE A 60 -29.79 -2.52 0.04
N ASN A 61 -30.09 -2.38 -1.26
CA ASN A 61 -29.14 -1.87 -2.26
C ASN A 61 -28.87 -0.36 -2.16
N GLY A 62 -29.56 0.36 -1.27
CA GLY A 62 -29.41 1.79 -1.08
C GLY A 62 -30.10 2.30 0.19
N TYR A 63 -30.01 3.61 0.43
CA TYR A 63 -30.62 4.27 1.59
C TYR A 63 -32.07 4.64 1.32
N PHE A 64 -33.00 4.00 2.04
CA PHE A 64 -34.44 4.19 1.85
C PHE A 64 -35.10 4.76 3.11
N THR A 65 -36.29 5.35 2.97
CA THR A 65 -37.11 5.77 4.11
C THR A 65 -37.75 4.57 4.81
N ALA A 66 -38.10 4.70 6.09
CA ALA A 66 -38.74 3.62 6.85
C ALA A 66 -40.03 3.10 6.19
N LYS A 67 -40.82 3.99 5.57
CA LYS A 67 -42.04 3.63 4.83
C LYS A 67 -41.71 2.76 3.61
N ALA A 68 -40.68 3.10 2.84
CA ALA A 68 -40.26 2.36 1.66
C ALA A 68 -39.69 0.98 2.04
N ARG A 69 -38.82 0.90 3.04
CA ARG A 69 -38.29 -0.39 3.54
C ARG A 69 -39.39 -1.32 4.03
N ASN A 70 -40.37 -0.78 4.76
CA ASN A 70 -41.55 -1.55 5.19
C ASN A 70 -42.36 -2.06 3.99
N SER A 71 -42.54 -1.25 2.95
CA SER A 71 -43.20 -1.68 1.71
C SER A 71 -42.46 -2.82 1.02
N PHE A 72 -41.12 -2.78 0.98
CA PHE A 72 -40.31 -3.84 0.36
C PHE A 72 -40.40 -5.16 1.14
N ILE A 73 -40.24 -5.10 2.46
CA ILE A 73 -40.33 -6.28 3.33
C ILE A 73 -41.74 -6.87 3.29
N SER A 74 -42.77 -6.04 3.42
CA SER A 74 -44.17 -6.52 3.37
C SER A 74 -44.53 -7.11 2.01
N SER A 75 -44.06 -6.54 0.91
CA SER A 75 -44.27 -7.11 -0.43
C SER A 75 -43.55 -8.45 -0.61
N ALA A 76 -42.32 -8.56 -0.13
CA ALA A 76 -41.52 -9.79 -0.22
C ALA A 76 -42.07 -10.93 0.66
N LEU A 77 -42.69 -10.60 1.80
CA LEU A 77 -43.30 -11.58 2.69
C LEU A 77 -44.76 -11.90 2.35
N LYS A 78 -45.44 -11.04 1.57
CA LYS A 78 -46.82 -11.29 1.11
C LYS A 78 -46.95 -12.50 0.19
N SER A 79 -45.87 -12.88 -0.51
CA SER A 79 -45.80 -14.09 -1.34
C SER A 79 -45.40 -15.35 -0.56
N SER A 80 -45.16 -15.24 0.75
CA SER A 80 -44.73 -16.34 1.62
C SER A 80 -45.83 -16.73 2.63
N GLU A 81 -45.86 -17.98 3.09
CA GLU A 81 -46.78 -18.48 4.14
C GLU A 81 -46.41 -18.01 5.56
N VAL A 82 -45.70 -16.87 5.70
CA VAL A 82 -45.19 -16.38 7.00
C VAL A 82 -46.17 -15.38 7.61
N ASP A 83 -47.00 -15.85 8.54
CA ASP A 83 -48.04 -15.03 9.17
C ASP A 83 -47.56 -14.26 10.42
N ASN A 84 -46.40 -14.63 11.00
CA ASN A 84 -45.96 -14.12 12.31
C ASN A 84 -44.58 -13.44 12.26
N TRP A 85 -44.51 -12.29 11.57
CA TRP A 85 -43.33 -11.43 11.51
C TRP A 85 -43.60 -10.01 12.02
N ARG A 86 -42.57 -9.34 12.52
CA ARG A 86 -42.62 -7.91 12.90
C ARG A 86 -41.27 -7.22 12.66
N ILE A 87 -41.30 -5.93 12.32
CA ILE A 87 -40.10 -5.08 12.34
C ILE A 87 -39.79 -4.68 13.78
N ILE A 88 -38.52 -4.80 14.18
CA ILE A 88 -38.06 -4.33 15.48
C ILE A 88 -37.81 -2.82 15.37
N PRO A 89 -38.48 -1.99 16.19
CA PRO A 89 -38.32 -0.55 16.12
C PRO A 89 -36.92 -0.12 16.58
N ARG A 90 -36.26 0.71 15.77
CA ARG A 90 -34.93 1.27 16.05
C ARG A 90 -35.08 2.69 16.61
N ASN A 91 -35.35 2.78 17.91
CA ASN A 91 -35.56 4.07 18.59
C ASN A 91 -34.23 4.72 18.98
N ASN A 92 -33.52 5.29 18.00
CA ASN A 92 -32.22 5.93 18.19
C ASN A 92 -32.08 7.15 17.23
N PRO A 93 -31.04 7.98 17.35
CA PRO A 93 -30.90 9.19 16.53
C PRO A 93 -30.86 8.98 15.01
N SER A 94 -30.64 7.73 14.53
CA SER A 94 -30.68 7.42 13.09
C SER A 94 -32.10 7.16 12.57
N SER A 95 -33.11 7.02 13.44
CA SER A 95 -34.49 6.69 13.05
C SER A 95 -35.11 7.69 12.08
N ASP A 96 -34.70 8.95 12.19
CA ASP A 96 -35.22 10.07 11.41
C ASP A 96 -34.57 10.18 10.03
N TYR A 97 -33.53 9.37 9.77
CA TYR A 97 -32.76 9.40 8.54
C TYR A 97 -33.01 8.15 7.68
N PRO A 98 -32.80 8.24 6.35
CA PRO A 98 -32.75 7.06 5.51
C PRO A 98 -31.71 6.06 6.01
N SER A 99 -32.03 4.77 5.92
CA SER A 99 -31.13 3.67 6.30
C SER A 99 -31.13 2.62 5.21
N ASP A 100 -30.04 1.89 5.11
CA ASP A 100 -29.79 0.79 4.19
C ASP A 100 -30.07 -0.58 4.81
N PHE A 101 -30.59 -0.63 6.04
CA PHE A 101 -31.01 -1.90 6.66
C PHE A 101 -32.24 -1.77 7.55
N GLU A 102 -32.86 -2.91 7.85
CA GLU A 102 -33.93 -3.05 8.84
C GLU A 102 -33.76 -4.36 9.63
N VAL A 103 -34.23 -4.37 10.89
CA VAL A 103 -34.24 -5.59 11.72
C VAL A 103 -35.65 -6.16 11.77
N ILE A 104 -35.79 -7.43 11.41
CA ILE A 104 -37.05 -8.15 11.46
C ILE A 104 -36.98 -9.31 12.45
N GLN A 105 -38.12 -9.61 13.08
CA GLN A 105 -38.30 -10.80 13.88
C GLN A 105 -39.28 -11.74 13.18
N ILE A 106 -38.84 -12.96 12.86
CA ILE A 106 -39.65 -14.03 12.26
C ILE A 106 -39.63 -15.22 13.23
N LYS A 107 -40.78 -15.53 13.85
CA LYS A 107 -40.88 -16.53 14.94
C LYS A 107 -40.87 -18.00 14.47
N GLU A 108 -40.54 -18.25 13.21
CA GLU A 108 -40.55 -19.58 12.61
C GLU A 108 -39.13 -20.08 12.30
N LYS A 109 -38.92 -21.39 12.45
CA LYS A 109 -37.65 -22.06 12.11
C LYS A 109 -37.53 -22.40 10.61
N GLN A 110 -38.58 -22.17 9.81
CA GLN A 110 -38.56 -22.53 8.40
C GLN A 110 -37.77 -21.51 7.57
N LYS A 111 -36.80 -22.00 6.80
CA LYS A 111 -35.92 -21.19 5.93
C LYS A 111 -36.63 -20.58 4.71
N ALA A 112 -37.87 -20.99 4.41
CA ALA A 112 -38.59 -20.60 3.19
C ALA A 112 -38.86 -19.09 3.12
N GLY A 113 -39.25 -18.45 4.22
CA GLY A 113 -39.49 -17.00 4.27
C GLY A 113 -38.24 -16.12 4.26
N LEU A 114 -37.05 -16.70 4.49
CA LEU A 114 -35.77 -15.98 4.36
C LEU A 114 -35.33 -15.91 2.90
N LEU A 115 -35.57 -16.98 2.13
CA LEU A 115 -35.25 -17.04 0.71
C LEU A 115 -36.09 -16.04 -0.11
N THR A 116 -37.38 -15.89 0.21
CA THR A 116 -38.26 -14.93 -0.47
C THR A 116 -37.85 -13.47 -0.26
N LEU A 117 -37.20 -13.16 0.87
CA LEU A 117 -36.63 -11.84 1.11
C LEU A 117 -35.39 -11.59 0.26
N GLU A 118 -34.55 -12.60 0.03
CA GLU A 118 -33.36 -12.49 -0.81
C GLU A 118 -33.69 -12.36 -2.31
N ASP A 119 -34.84 -12.90 -2.76
CA ASP A 119 -35.30 -12.79 -4.15
C ASP A 119 -35.83 -11.39 -4.53
N HIS A 120 -36.02 -10.48 -3.57
CA HIS A 120 -36.56 -9.14 -3.85
C HIS A 120 -35.48 -8.22 -4.45
N PRO A 121 -35.74 -7.51 -5.57
CA PRO A 121 -34.71 -6.79 -6.34
C PRO A 121 -34.00 -5.65 -5.58
N ASN A 122 -34.65 -5.10 -4.54
CA ASN A 122 -34.07 -4.04 -3.71
C ASN A 122 -33.42 -4.54 -2.40
N ILE A 123 -33.54 -5.84 -2.09
CA ILE A 123 -32.91 -6.45 -0.92
C ILE A 123 -31.58 -7.05 -1.38
N LYS A 124 -30.51 -6.64 -0.72
CA LYS A 124 -29.14 -7.09 -1.03
C LYS A 124 -28.86 -8.45 -0.40
N ARG A 125 -29.26 -8.63 0.85
CA ARG A 125 -28.96 -9.82 1.66
C ARG A 125 -29.79 -9.85 2.93
N VAL A 126 -30.05 -11.06 3.44
CA VAL A 126 -30.60 -11.27 4.79
C VAL A 126 -29.58 -12.03 5.65
N THR A 127 -29.34 -11.55 6.86
CA THR A 127 -28.34 -12.15 7.78
C THR A 127 -28.90 -12.26 9.19
N PRO A 128 -28.51 -13.28 9.97
CA PRO A 128 -28.95 -13.38 11.35
C PRO A 128 -28.35 -12.24 12.19
N GLN A 129 -29.16 -11.60 13.04
CA GLN A 129 -28.66 -10.62 13.99
C GLN A 129 -27.77 -11.31 15.03
N ARG A 130 -26.60 -10.72 15.31
CA ARG A 130 -25.68 -11.22 16.32
C ARG A 130 -25.66 -10.34 17.54
N LYS A 131 -25.51 -10.99 18.69
CA LYS A 131 -25.35 -10.38 20.00
C LYS A 131 -23.97 -10.71 20.52
N VAL A 132 -23.22 -9.67 20.86
CA VAL A 132 -21.88 -9.76 21.42
C VAL A 132 -21.97 -9.52 22.93
N PHE A 133 -21.44 -10.45 23.70
CA PHE A 133 -21.24 -10.34 25.13
C PHE A 133 -19.75 -10.22 25.44
N ARG A 134 -19.42 -9.26 26.29
CA ARG A 134 -18.11 -9.15 26.94
C ARG A 134 -18.28 -9.41 28.43
N SER A 135 -17.66 -10.46 28.95
CA SER A 135 -17.70 -10.77 30.40
C SER A 135 -16.33 -10.54 31.04
N LEU A 136 -16.31 -9.84 32.17
CA LEU A 136 -15.14 -9.67 33.01
C LEU A 136 -15.23 -10.68 34.15
N LYS A 137 -14.45 -11.76 34.09
CA LYS A 137 -14.33 -12.73 35.19
C LYS A 137 -13.07 -12.42 35.99
N PHE A 138 -13.24 -12.24 37.29
CA PHE A 138 -12.11 -12.26 38.21
C PHE A 138 -11.79 -13.72 38.54
N ALA A 139 -10.58 -14.16 38.21
CA ALA A 139 -10.10 -15.47 38.63
C ALA A 139 -9.23 -15.31 39.88
N GLU A 140 -9.55 -16.07 40.94
CA GLU A 140 -8.62 -16.31 42.04
C GLU A 140 -7.49 -17.22 41.53
N SER A 141 -6.24 -16.86 41.79
CA SER A 141 -5.09 -17.68 41.43
C SER A 141 -5.09 -19.02 42.19
N ASP A 142 -4.76 -20.11 41.50
CA ASP A 142 -4.52 -21.45 42.07
C ASP A 142 -3.47 -21.43 43.22
N PRO A 143 -3.51 -22.39 44.17
CA PRO A 143 -2.75 -22.31 45.42
C PRO A 143 -1.24 -22.58 45.26
N ILE A 144 -0.45 -21.68 45.84
CA ILE A 144 0.89 -21.77 46.45
C ILE A 144 1.83 -22.88 45.93
N VAL A 145 2.85 -22.48 45.16
CA VAL A 145 4.14 -23.18 45.07
C VAL A 145 5.07 -22.57 46.14
N PRO A 146 5.76 -23.38 46.98
CA PRO A 146 6.52 -22.86 48.12
C PRO A 146 7.75 -22.06 47.69
N CYS A 147 7.86 -20.84 48.19
CA CYS A 147 9.04 -19.98 48.04
C CYS A 147 10.12 -20.42 49.03
N ASN A 148 11.31 -20.78 48.53
CA ASN A 148 12.50 -20.88 49.35
C ASN A 148 13.21 -19.52 49.35
N GLU A 149 13.24 -18.87 50.51
CA GLU A 149 13.89 -17.57 50.73
C GLU A 149 15.42 -17.68 50.72
N THR A 150 16.08 -16.66 50.16
CA THR A 150 17.06 -15.83 50.88
C THR A 150 17.03 -14.41 50.29
N ARG A 151 16.31 -13.51 50.99
CA ARG A 151 16.79 -12.32 51.72
C ARG A 151 17.38 -11.18 50.88
N TRP A 152 16.69 -10.03 50.89
CA TRP A 152 17.08 -8.91 51.77
C TRP A 152 15.89 -7.95 51.99
N SER A 153 15.56 -7.71 53.25
CA SER A 153 14.48 -6.85 53.72
C SER A 153 15.01 -5.52 54.25
N GLN A 154 14.30 -4.41 54.01
CA GLN A 154 14.15 -3.35 55.01
C GLN A 154 12.72 -2.81 55.03
N LYS A 155 12.14 -2.81 56.23
CA LYS A 155 10.76 -2.43 56.57
C LYS A 155 10.63 -0.93 56.80
N TRP A 156 9.45 -0.38 56.49
CA TRP A 156 8.87 0.74 57.23
C TRP A 156 7.40 0.45 57.56
N GLN A 157 7.03 0.62 58.84
CA GLN A 157 5.68 0.42 59.37
C GLN A 157 4.93 1.76 59.38
N SER A 158 3.69 1.77 58.88
CA SER A 158 2.76 2.88 59.04
C SER A 158 1.87 2.67 60.26
N SER A 159 1.54 3.75 60.95
CA SER A 159 0.43 3.79 61.90
C SER A 159 -0.35 5.08 61.69
N ARG A 160 -1.57 4.96 61.16
CA ARG A 160 -2.83 5.43 61.77
C ARG A 160 -3.99 5.46 60.75
N PRO A 161 -5.25 5.28 61.20
CA PRO A 161 -6.37 4.93 60.36
C PRO A 161 -7.27 6.14 60.00
N LEU A 162 -8.09 5.90 58.98
CA LEU A 162 -9.07 6.78 58.34
C LEU A 162 -10.10 7.43 59.31
N ARG A 163 -10.46 8.68 59.03
CA ARG A 163 -11.82 9.22 59.25
C ARG A 163 -12.21 10.24 58.18
N ARG A 164 -13.53 10.38 58.03
CA ARG A 164 -14.36 10.77 56.88
C ARG A 164 -14.81 12.24 56.97
N ALA A 165 -15.11 12.85 55.81
CA ALA A 165 -15.97 14.04 55.55
C ALA A 165 -15.44 15.40 56.06
N SER A 166 -15.72 16.59 55.50
CA SER A 166 -16.38 17.13 54.29
C SER A 166 -16.35 18.68 54.42
N LEU A 167 -16.50 19.43 53.31
CA LEU A 167 -16.81 20.89 53.23
C LEU A 167 -15.62 21.81 53.60
N SER A 168 -15.41 23.02 53.07
CA SER A 168 -15.99 23.86 52.04
C SER A 168 -15.04 25.06 51.85
N LEU A 169 -15.08 25.69 50.67
CA LEU A 169 -14.75 27.07 50.28
C LEU A 169 -13.87 27.97 51.19
N GLY A 170 -12.95 28.68 50.53
CA GLY A 170 -12.00 29.60 51.14
C GLY A 170 -12.44 31.05 51.28
N SER A 171 -11.49 31.89 51.70
CA SER A 171 -11.45 33.36 51.51
C SER A 171 -10.16 33.95 52.10
N GLY A 172 -9.68 35.06 51.50
CA GLY A 172 -8.72 36.03 52.07
C GLY A 172 -7.23 35.65 51.92
N PHE A 173 -6.44 36.11 50.94
CA PHE A 173 -6.06 37.48 50.56
C PHE A 173 -5.27 38.23 51.68
N TRP A 174 -3.93 38.29 51.57
CA TRP A 174 -3.10 39.50 51.47
C TRP A 174 -1.62 39.29 51.89
N HIS A 175 -0.77 39.89 51.04
CA HIS A 175 0.59 40.40 51.25
C HIS A 175 1.83 39.49 51.33
N ALA A 176 2.80 39.94 50.53
CA ALA A 176 4.15 39.46 50.35
C ALA A 176 5.00 39.57 51.63
N THR A 177 5.99 38.68 51.76
CA THR A 177 7.41 39.04 51.84
C THR A 177 8.26 37.76 51.94
N GLY A 178 9.41 37.76 51.26
CA GLY A 178 10.65 37.21 51.81
C GLY A 178 10.89 35.69 51.79
N ARG A 179 11.77 35.29 50.87
CA ARG A 179 12.95 34.42 51.08
C ARG A 179 12.77 32.97 51.57
N HIS A 180 13.22 32.07 50.69
CA HIS A 180 13.87 30.77 50.94
C HIS A 180 13.26 29.83 51.99
N SER A 181 12.80 28.66 51.54
CA SER A 181 13.65 27.47 51.50
C SER A 181 12.86 26.26 51.00
N SER A 182 13.38 25.70 49.91
CA SER A 182 13.28 24.31 49.47
C SER A 182 12.78 23.30 50.51
N ARG A 183 11.60 22.73 50.24
CA ARG A 183 11.23 21.31 50.40
C ARG A 183 9.74 21.15 50.06
N ARG A 184 9.42 20.94 48.77
CA ARG A 184 8.21 20.23 48.40
C ARG A 184 8.62 18.88 47.81
N LEU A 185 8.15 17.84 48.47
CA LEU A 185 8.31 16.45 48.13
C LEU A 185 8.12 16.21 46.62
N LEU A 186 9.12 15.58 45.99
CA LEU A 186 8.95 14.83 44.76
C LEU A 186 8.02 13.64 45.06
N ARG A 187 6.71 13.88 45.07
CA ARG A 187 5.76 12.85 44.66
C ARG A 187 6.15 12.52 43.23
N ALA A 188 6.54 11.28 42.97
CA ALA A 188 6.69 10.78 41.61
C ALA A 188 5.37 11.07 40.87
N ILE A 189 5.37 12.11 40.03
CA ILE A 189 4.27 12.38 39.12
C ILE A 189 4.35 11.24 38.12
N PRO A 190 3.37 10.33 38.04
CA PRO A 190 3.37 9.33 36.99
C PRO A 190 3.44 10.09 35.66
N ARG A 191 4.47 9.85 34.85
CA ARG A 191 4.59 10.45 33.52
C ARG A 191 3.31 10.12 32.77
N GLN A 192 2.63 11.14 32.26
CA GLN A 192 1.39 10.95 31.51
C GLN A 192 1.71 10.18 30.23
N VAL A 193 0.83 9.27 29.78
CA VAL A 193 1.05 8.43 28.59
C VAL A 193 1.41 9.27 27.36
N ALA A 194 0.79 10.44 27.20
CA ALA A 194 1.10 11.38 26.13
C ALA A 194 2.55 11.89 26.18
N GLN A 195 3.12 12.10 27.37
CA GLN A 195 4.53 12.48 27.54
C GLN A 195 5.47 11.30 27.29
N THR A 196 5.10 10.10 27.72
CA THR A 196 5.89 8.88 27.45
C THR A 196 5.99 8.61 25.94
N LEU A 197 4.91 8.86 25.21
CA LEU A 197 4.85 8.75 23.75
C LEU A 197 5.24 10.05 23.01
N GLN A 198 5.77 11.04 23.75
CA GLN A 198 6.32 12.29 23.22
C GLN A 198 5.36 13.12 22.36
N ALA A 199 4.06 13.09 22.66
CA ALA A 199 3.04 13.90 21.99
C ALA A 199 3.24 15.41 22.18
N ASP A 200 3.98 15.81 23.22
CA ASP A 200 4.35 17.18 23.50
C ASP A 200 5.15 17.85 22.37
N VAL A 201 5.93 17.07 21.62
CA VAL A 201 6.64 17.55 20.42
C VAL A 201 5.66 18.03 19.35
N LEU A 202 4.57 17.29 19.12
CA LEU A 202 3.53 17.65 18.15
C LEU A 202 2.76 18.89 18.60
N TRP A 203 2.47 19.00 19.89
CA TRP A 203 1.82 20.18 20.46
C TRP A 203 2.69 21.43 20.32
N GLN A 204 4.01 21.32 20.51
CA GLN A 204 4.96 22.41 20.27
C GLN A 204 5.01 22.85 18.80
N MET A 205 4.78 21.92 17.87
CA MET A 205 4.64 22.20 16.44
C MET A 205 3.26 22.76 16.06
N GLY A 206 2.34 22.91 17.01
CA GLY A 206 0.98 23.45 16.80
C GLY A 206 -0.08 22.40 16.43
N TYR A 207 0.25 21.11 16.44
CA TYR A 207 -0.69 20.04 16.10
C TYR A 207 -1.34 19.45 17.36
N THR A 208 -2.56 19.86 17.67
CA THR A 208 -3.32 19.42 18.87
C THR A 208 -4.64 18.70 18.56
N GLY A 209 -4.95 18.49 17.27
CA GLY A 209 -6.19 17.87 16.81
C GLY A 209 -7.36 18.84 16.61
N ALA A 210 -7.10 20.16 16.58
CA ALA A 210 -8.12 21.16 16.29
C ALA A 210 -8.83 20.87 14.95
N ASN A 211 -10.16 21.05 14.92
CA ASN A 211 -11.05 20.78 13.79
C ASN A 211 -11.14 19.30 13.34
N VAL A 212 -10.61 18.36 14.10
CA VAL A 212 -10.76 16.92 13.83
C VAL A 212 -11.90 16.35 14.68
N ARG A 213 -12.87 15.71 14.04
CA ARG A 213 -14.00 15.05 14.70
C ARG A 213 -13.69 13.59 14.95
N VAL A 214 -13.67 13.21 16.22
CA VAL A 214 -13.35 11.87 16.66
C VAL A 214 -14.58 11.24 17.31
N ALA A 215 -15.08 10.15 16.71
CA ALA A 215 -16.15 9.36 17.29
C ALA A 215 -15.61 8.22 18.16
N VAL A 216 -16.16 8.04 19.36
CA VAL A 216 -15.81 6.97 20.29
C VAL A 216 -16.99 6.02 20.44
N PHE A 217 -16.85 4.82 19.90
CA PHE A 217 -17.87 3.76 19.95
C PHE A 217 -17.57 2.84 21.13
N ASP A 218 -18.23 3.10 22.26
CA ASP A 218 -17.88 2.43 23.52
C ASP A 218 -19.06 2.42 24.52
N THR A 219 -18.78 2.32 25.83
CA THR A 219 -19.75 2.39 26.93
C THR A 219 -20.23 3.82 27.22
N GLY A 220 -19.79 4.82 26.46
CA GLY A 220 -20.21 6.22 26.64
C GLY A 220 -19.13 7.08 27.32
N LEU A 221 -19.53 8.26 27.81
CA LEU A 221 -18.63 9.20 28.49
C LEU A 221 -19.38 9.89 29.62
N SER A 222 -18.77 9.91 30.81
CA SER A 222 -19.40 10.54 31.95
C SER A 222 -19.72 12.03 31.73
N GLU A 223 -20.95 12.42 32.05
CA GLU A 223 -21.46 13.77 31.79
C GLU A 223 -20.74 14.83 32.62
N LYS A 224 -20.41 14.52 33.88
CA LYS A 224 -19.87 15.47 34.87
C LYS A 224 -18.34 15.46 34.97
N HIS A 225 -17.65 14.84 34.03
CA HIS A 225 -16.20 14.66 34.13
C HIS A 225 -15.43 15.96 33.80
N PRO A 226 -14.66 16.55 34.72
CA PRO A 226 -14.12 17.91 34.60
C PRO A 226 -12.94 18.07 33.61
N HIS A 227 -12.49 16.97 33.01
CA HIS A 227 -11.34 16.92 32.10
C HIS A 227 -11.72 16.89 30.61
N PHE A 228 -12.98 17.11 30.25
CA PHE A 228 -13.42 17.18 28.85
C PHE A 228 -14.08 18.51 28.56
N LYS A 229 -13.65 19.18 27.48
CA LYS A 229 -14.16 20.49 27.07
C LYS A 229 -14.89 20.45 25.73
N ASN A 230 -14.39 19.67 24.77
CA ASN A 230 -14.87 19.67 23.39
C ASN A 230 -15.76 18.46 23.07
N VAL A 231 -16.69 18.11 23.96
CA VAL A 231 -17.68 17.05 23.67
C VAL A 231 -18.86 17.69 22.94
N LYS A 232 -18.97 17.44 21.63
CA LYS A 232 -20.05 17.99 20.81
C LYS A 232 -21.35 17.23 20.97
N GLU A 233 -21.25 15.92 21.20
CA GLU A 233 -22.39 15.03 21.15
C GLU A 233 -22.21 13.80 22.03
N ARG A 234 -23.30 13.37 22.68
CA ARG A 234 -23.43 12.08 23.36
C ARG A 234 -24.73 11.44 22.89
N THR A 235 -24.62 10.28 22.26
CA THR A 235 -25.78 9.51 21.76
C THR A 235 -25.74 8.10 22.32
N ASN A 236 -26.92 7.48 22.42
CA ASN A 236 -27.06 6.12 22.89
C ASN A 236 -27.86 5.30 21.88
N TRP A 237 -27.24 4.18 21.50
CA TRP A 237 -27.71 3.25 20.48
C TRP A 237 -28.22 1.95 21.11
N THR A 238 -28.14 1.84 22.44
CA THR A 238 -28.60 0.70 23.23
C THR A 238 -30.03 0.90 23.74
N ASN A 239 -30.63 -0.17 24.29
CA ASN A 239 -31.97 -0.12 24.86
C ASN A 239 -32.02 0.46 26.30
N GLU A 240 -30.88 0.81 26.90
CA GLU A 240 -30.86 1.43 28.24
C GLU A 240 -31.17 2.93 28.15
N ARG A 241 -31.86 3.52 29.13
CA ARG A 241 -32.21 4.95 29.09
C ARG A 241 -31.17 5.81 29.82
N THR A 242 -29.91 5.75 29.38
CA THR A 242 -28.81 6.55 29.95
C THR A 242 -27.77 6.93 28.89
N LEU A 243 -27.21 8.13 29.03
CA LEU A 243 -26.05 8.61 28.27
C LEU A 243 -24.74 8.54 29.07
N ASP A 244 -24.85 8.29 30.38
CA ASP A 244 -23.72 8.24 31.31
C ASP A 244 -22.96 6.92 31.19
N ASP A 245 -21.66 6.96 31.43
CA ASP A 245 -20.80 5.79 31.37
C ASP A 245 -20.78 5.06 32.72
N GLY A 246 -21.66 4.08 32.88
CA GLY A 246 -21.74 3.27 34.10
C GLY A 246 -20.58 2.30 34.31
N LEU A 247 -19.67 2.14 33.33
CA LEU A 247 -18.54 1.22 33.38
C LEU A 247 -17.18 1.93 33.46
N GLY A 248 -17.04 3.09 32.83
CA GLY A 248 -15.82 3.90 32.81
C GLY A 248 -14.86 3.61 31.66
N HIS A 249 -15.13 2.58 30.84
CA HIS A 249 -14.25 2.19 29.72
C HIS A 249 -14.21 3.26 28.63
N GLY A 250 -15.37 3.67 28.13
CA GLY A 250 -15.47 4.74 27.14
C GLY A 250 -14.94 6.09 27.66
N THR A 251 -15.15 6.38 28.94
CA THR A 251 -14.58 7.58 29.59
C THR A 251 -13.05 7.55 29.60
N PHE A 252 -12.46 6.39 29.89
CA PHE A 252 -11.01 6.20 29.84
C PHE A 252 -10.46 6.37 28.41
N VAL A 253 -11.09 5.74 27.42
CA VAL A 253 -10.72 5.83 26.00
C VAL A 253 -10.80 7.28 25.50
N ALA A 254 -11.93 7.95 25.73
CA ALA A 254 -12.09 9.36 25.42
C ALA A 254 -11.01 10.22 26.11
N GLY A 255 -10.62 9.85 27.33
CA GLY A 255 -9.56 10.49 28.08
C GLY A 255 -8.21 10.42 27.37
N VAL A 256 -7.79 9.25 26.91
CA VAL A 256 -6.54 9.08 26.16
C VAL A 256 -6.54 9.94 24.89
N ILE A 257 -7.69 10.10 24.24
CA ILE A 257 -7.83 10.89 23.02
C ILE A 257 -7.74 12.39 23.32
N ALA A 258 -8.66 12.94 24.12
CA ALA A 258 -8.85 14.39 24.22
C ALA A 258 -9.13 14.90 25.64
N SER A 259 -8.62 14.23 26.68
CA SER A 259 -8.63 14.82 28.02
C SER A 259 -7.71 16.04 28.12
N MET A 260 -8.02 16.93 29.06
CA MET A 260 -7.23 18.14 29.34
C MET A 260 -6.83 18.24 30.83
N ARG A 261 -5.95 19.19 31.15
CA ARG A 261 -5.44 19.50 32.50
C ARG A 261 -4.41 18.47 33.01
N GLU A 262 -4.70 17.84 34.15
CA GLU A 262 -3.76 16.98 34.89
C GLU A 262 -3.47 15.64 34.20
N CYS A 263 -4.26 15.27 33.19
CA CYS A 263 -4.04 14.17 32.27
C CYS A 263 -4.40 14.70 30.88
N GLN A 264 -3.41 15.03 30.05
CA GLN A 264 -3.67 15.52 28.70
C GLN A 264 -3.66 14.34 27.72
N GLY A 265 -4.73 14.23 26.91
CA GLY A 265 -4.84 13.27 25.82
C GLY A 265 -3.98 13.67 24.61
N PHE A 266 -3.80 12.77 23.65
CA PHE A 266 -2.97 12.98 22.46
C PHE A 266 -3.43 14.15 21.58
N ALA A 267 -4.74 14.34 21.46
CA ALA A 267 -5.39 15.34 20.63
C ALA A 267 -6.38 16.16 21.50
N PRO A 268 -5.87 17.01 22.40
CA PRO A 268 -6.68 17.69 23.42
C PRO A 268 -7.72 18.65 22.85
N ASP A 269 -7.53 19.16 21.62
CA ASP A 269 -8.46 20.09 20.97
C ASP A 269 -9.43 19.41 19.99
N ALA A 270 -9.38 18.08 19.87
CA ALA A 270 -10.29 17.32 19.02
C ALA A 270 -11.75 17.43 19.47
N GLU A 271 -12.67 17.32 18.50
CA GLU A 271 -14.11 17.34 18.73
C GLU A 271 -14.62 15.92 19.00
N LEU A 272 -15.04 15.65 20.23
CA LEU A 272 -15.50 14.32 20.64
C LEU A 272 -16.99 14.12 20.35
N HIS A 273 -17.29 13.04 19.62
CA HIS A 273 -18.63 12.48 19.42
C HIS A 273 -18.72 11.12 20.12
N ILE A 274 -19.51 11.01 21.18
CA ILE A 274 -19.52 9.82 22.03
C ILE A 274 -20.74 8.97 21.72
N PHE A 275 -20.52 7.80 21.14
CA PHE A 275 -21.58 6.88 20.74
C PHE A 275 -21.57 5.68 21.68
N ARG A 276 -22.57 5.64 22.56
CA ARG A 276 -22.75 4.51 23.47
C ARG A 276 -23.39 3.35 22.70
N VAL A 277 -22.60 2.32 22.46
CA VAL A 277 -23.01 1.10 21.73
C VAL A 277 -22.95 -0.16 22.60
N PHE A 278 -22.47 -0.04 23.85
CA PHE A 278 -22.53 -1.10 24.86
C PHE A 278 -23.39 -0.71 26.04
N THR A 279 -24.15 -1.68 26.55
CA THR A 279 -24.87 -1.55 27.82
C THR A 279 -23.92 -1.64 29.01
N ASN A 280 -24.41 -1.33 30.21
CA ASN A 280 -23.63 -1.52 31.45
C ASN A 280 -23.35 -3.00 31.73
N ASN A 281 -24.15 -3.90 31.17
CA ASN A 281 -23.90 -5.34 31.19
C ASN A 281 -22.95 -5.80 30.05
N GLN A 282 -22.32 -4.85 29.34
CA GLN A 282 -21.35 -5.09 28.26
C GLN A 282 -21.92 -5.93 27.11
N VAL A 283 -23.18 -5.68 26.79
CA VAL A 283 -23.91 -6.29 25.67
C VAL A 283 -23.98 -5.31 24.51
N SER A 284 -23.78 -5.80 23.29
CA SER A 284 -24.06 -5.05 22.06
C SER A 284 -24.65 -5.93 20.97
N TYR A 285 -25.31 -5.32 19.99
CA TYR A 285 -25.90 -5.97 18.83
C TYR A 285 -25.32 -5.38 17.54
N THR A 286 -25.18 -6.20 16.50
CA THR A 286 -24.67 -5.75 15.18
C THR A 286 -25.47 -4.57 14.65
N SER A 287 -26.80 -4.59 14.77
CA SER A 287 -27.68 -3.51 14.31
C SER A 287 -27.41 -2.15 14.99
N TRP A 288 -26.97 -2.14 16.24
CA TRP A 288 -26.60 -0.90 16.93
C TRP A 288 -25.34 -0.27 16.33
N PHE A 289 -24.37 -1.09 15.92
CA PHE A 289 -23.19 -0.61 15.20
C PHE A 289 -23.54 -0.05 13.83
N LEU A 290 -24.38 -0.76 13.06
CA LEU A 290 -24.78 -0.31 11.73
C LEU A 290 -25.47 1.07 11.78
N ASP A 291 -26.37 1.27 12.74
CA ASP A 291 -27.03 2.57 12.95
C ASP A 291 -26.05 3.67 13.36
N ALA A 292 -25.17 3.37 14.29
CA ALA A 292 -24.14 4.31 14.74
C ALA A 292 -23.16 4.66 13.61
N PHE A 293 -22.80 3.70 12.74
CA PHE A 293 -21.95 3.93 11.58
C PHE A 293 -22.64 4.80 10.52
N ASN A 294 -23.90 4.52 10.18
CA ASN A 294 -24.69 5.37 9.28
C ASN A 294 -24.75 6.81 9.79
N TYR A 295 -24.93 6.98 11.10
CA TYR A 295 -24.93 8.29 11.73
C TYR A 295 -23.55 8.97 11.71
N ALA A 296 -22.46 8.22 11.89
CA ALA A 296 -21.10 8.74 11.78
C ALA A 296 -20.80 9.28 10.37
N ILE A 297 -21.23 8.57 9.32
CA ILE A 297 -21.10 9.00 7.93
C ILE A 297 -21.89 10.31 7.71
N LEU A 298 -23.14 10.37 8.17
CA LEU A 298 -23.97 11.59 8.06
C LEU A 298 -23.35 12.80 8.78
N LYS A 299 -22.73 12.57 9.94
CA LYS A 299 -22.01 13.61 10.69
C LYS A 299 -20.63 13.95 10.11
N LYS A 300 -20.20 13.22 9.07
CA LYS A 300 -18.90 13.33 8.42
C LYS A 300 -17.75 13.19 9.42
N ILE A 301 -17.83 12.23 10.34
CA ILE A 301 -16.77 11.98 11.32
C ILE A 301 -15.44 11.71 10.60
N ASP A 302 -14.34 12.25 11.10
CA ASP A 302 -13.03 12.11 10.47
C ASP A 302 -12.29 10.85 10.97
N VAL A 303 -12.36 10.58 12.28
CA VAL A 303 -11.73 9.41 12.92
C VAL A 303 -12.73 8.68 13.80
N LEU A 304 -12.81 7.36 13.70
CA LEU A 304 -13.66 6.51 14.52
C LEU A 304 -12.80 5.55 15.34
N ASN A 305 -12.91 5.61 16.66
CA ASN A 305 -12.28 4.66 17.56
C ASN A 305 -13.26 3.55 17.99
N LEU A 306 -12.86 2.31 17.73
CA LEU A 306 -13.56 1.10 18.12
C LEU A 306 -12.65 0.28 19.05
N SER A 307 -12.72 0.51 20.35
CA SER A 307 -11.91 -0.23 21.35
C SER A 307 -12.52 -1.60 21.68
N ILE A 308 -12.81 -2.37 20.65
CA ILE A 308 -13.42 -3.70 20.70
C ILE A 308 -12.53 -4.64 19.89
N GLY A 309 -12.31 -5.85 20.38
CA GLY A 309 -11.62 -6.90 19.66
C GLY A 309 -12.19 -8.26 20.05
N GLY A 310 -12.00 -9.26 19.19
CA GLY A 310 -12.49 -10.62 19.39
C GLY A 310 -12.13 -11.51 18.20
N PRO A 311 -12.48 -12.81 18.23
CA PRO A 311 -12.33 -13.70 17.08
C PRO A 311 -12.93 -13.09 15.82
N ASP A 312 -12.34 -13.35 14.66
CA ASP A 312 -12.93 -12.95 13.38
C ASP A 312 -14.23 -13.73 13.16
N PHE A 313 -15.36 -13.05 13.33
CA PHE A 313 -16.68 -13.68 13.23
C PHE A 313 -17.24 -13.66 11.81
N MET A 314 -16.58 -13.02 10.82
CA MET A 314 -17.10 -12.86 9.46
C MET A 314 -18.56 -12.34 9.46
N ASP A 315 -18.86 -11.32 10.27
CA ASP A 315 -20.19 -10.70 10.30
C ASP A 315 -20.35 -9.77 9.10
N HIS A 316 -20.81 -10.30 7.97
CA HIS A 316 -20.77 -9.58 6.68
C HIS A 316 -21.42 -8.18 6.71
N PRO A 317 -22.59 -7.93 7.34
CA PRO A 317 -23.16 -6.59 7.41
C PRO A 317 -22.24 -5.58 8.09
N PHE A 318 -21.55 -6.01 9.15
CA PHE A 318 -20.59 -5.17 9.87
C PHE A 318 -19.38 -4.86 8.98
N VAL A 319 -18.83 -5.88 8.31
CA VAL A 319 -17.68 -5.72 7.41
C VAL A 319 -18.01 -4.79 6.25
N ASP A 320 -19.14 -5.00 5.56
CA ASP A 320 -19.59 -4.13 4.45
C ASP A 320 -19.69 -2.66 4.88
N LYS A 321 -20.18 -2.41 6.10
CA LYS A 321 -20.29 -1.07 6.65
C LYS A 321 -18.93 -0.43 6.97
N VAL A 322 -17.93 -1.23 7.37
CA VAL A 322 -16.55 -0.76 7.56
C VAL A 322 -15.91 -0.33 6.22
N TRP A 323 -16.15 -1.08 5.15
CA TRP A 323 -15.71 -0.69 3.80
C TRP A 323 -16.35 0.63 3.36
N GLU A 324 -17.66 0.80 3.61
CA GLU A 324 -18.37 2.03 3.29
C GLU A 324 -17.86 3.24 4.10
N LEU A 325 -17.60 3.08 5.41
CA LEU A 325 -16.98 4.14 6.22
C LEU A 325 -15.64 4.58 5.65
N THR A 326 -14.80 3.62 5.28
CA THR A 326 -13.47 3.88 4.72
C THR A 326 -13.58 4.60 3.37
N ALA A 327 -14.53 4.19 2.52
CA ALA A 327 -14.82 4.85 1.25
C ALA A 327 -15.33 6.31 1.43
N ASN A 328 -15.95 6.62 2.57
CA ASN A 328 -16.37 7.98 2.94
C ASN A 328 -15.28 8.78 3.69
N ASN A 329 -14.00 8.39 3.55
CA ASN A 329 -12.83 9.03 4.18
C ASN A 329 -12.84 9.03 5.73
N VAL A 330 -13.55 8.08 6.36
CA VAL A 330 -13.51 7.92 7.82
C VAL A 330 -12.38 6.96 8.20
N ILE A 331 -11.41 7.44 8.99
CA ILE A 331 -10.31 6.60 9.49
C ILE A 331 -10.81 5.77 10.66
N MET A 332 -10.92 4.45 10.48
CA MET A 332 -11.31 3.53 11.55
C MET A 332 -10.09 2.98 12.28
N VAL A 333 -10.06 3.18 13.61
CA VAL A 333 -9.04 2.66 14.51
C VAL A 333 -9.67 1.60 15.41
N SER A 334 -9.25 0.34 15.27
CA SER A 334 -9.79 -0.78 16.04
C SER A 334 -8.74 -1.46 16.91
N ALA A 335 -9.16 -2.00 18.06
CA ALA A 335 -8.29 -2.76 18.94
C ALA A 335 -8.05 -4.18 18.39
N ILE A 336 -6.80 -4.67 18.45
CA ILE A 336 -6.43 -5.99 17.93
C ILE A 336 -7.08 -7.15 18.71
N GLY A 337 -7.36 -6.98 20.00
CA GLY A 337 -7.97 -8.00 20.86
C GLY A 337 -7.01 -8.51 21.97
N ASN A 338 -7.59 -9.05 23.05
CA ASN A 338 -6.86 -9.35 24.30
C ASN A 338 -6.72 -10.86 24.61
N ASP A 339 -7.33 -11.74 23.81
CA ASP A 339 -7.52 -13.17 24.14
C ASP A 339 -6.38 -14.08 23.63
N GLY A 340 -5.13 -13.64 23.83
CA GLY A 340 -3.91 -14.44 23.55
C GLY A 340 -4.02 -15.86 24.12
N PRO A 341 -3.76 -16.94 23.36
CA PRO A 341 -3.02 -17.02 22.08
C PRO A 341 -3.91 -17.27 20.84
N LEU A 342 -5.19 -16.89 20.86
CA LEU A 342 -6.07 -17.06 19.70
C LEU A 342 -5.59 -16.22 18.51
N TYR A 343 -5.88 -16.66 17.28
CA TYR A 343 -5.58 -15.88 16.07
C TYR A 343 -6.11 -14.44 16.23
N GLY A 344 -5.25 -13.46 15.98
CA GLY A 344 -5.57 -12.04 16.14
C GLY A 344 -5.21 -11.42 17.50
N THR A 345 -4.42 -12.04 18.36
CA THR A 345 -4.10 -11.50 19.70
C THR A 345 -2.60 -11.59 20.05
N VAL A 346 -2.09 -10.71 20.93
CA VAL A 346 -0.63 -10.57 21.23
C VAL A 346 -0.31 -10.98 22.67
N GLN A 347 0.69 -11.86 22.86
CA GLN A 347 1.37 -12.12 24.15
C GLN A 347 2.68 -11.29 24.25
N LYS A 348 3.08 -10.90 25.47
CA LYS A 348 4.24 -10.03 25.80
C LYS A 348 4.14 -8.58 25.27
N ARG A 349 3.14 -7.83 25.74
CA ARG A 349 2.91 -6.41 25.36
C ARG A 349 4.09 -5.47 25.66
N GLU A 350 4.91 -5.78 26.65
CA GLU A 350 6.04 -4.91 27.07
C GLU A 350 7.26 -4.99 26.13
N LEU A 351 7.33 -5.98 25.23
CA LEU A 351 8.50 -6.20 24.35
C LEU A 351 8.16 -6.15 22.85
N VAL A 352 6.87 -6.14 22.50
CA VAL A 352 6.37 -6.25 21.12
C VAL A 352 5.59 -5.00 20.74
N ASN A 353 6.10 -4.27 19.75
CA ASN A 353 5.47 -3.11 19.11
C ASN A 353 5.24 -3.38 17.60
N PRO A 354 4.50 -2.52 16.87
CA PRO A 354 4.24 -2.70 15.44
C PRO A 354 5.51 -2.89 14.59
N ALA A 355 6.61 -2.20 14.91
CA ALA A 355 7.88 -2.43 14.21
C ALA A 355 8.46 -3.81 14.46
N SER A 356 8.46 -4.31 15.70
CA SER A 356 8.94 -5.66 16.02
C SER A 356 8.13 -6.75 15.29
N VAL A 357 6.82 -6.56 15.13
CA VAL A 357 5.97 -7.44 14.32
C VAL A 357 6.40 -7.38 12.85
N LYS A 358 6.55 -6.17 12.29
CA LYS A 358 7.01 -5.99 10.90
C LYS A 358 8.40 -6.60 10.68
N GLN A 359 9.32 -6.42 11.62
CA GLN A 359 10.66 -7.02 11.61
C GLN A 359 10.60 -8.55 11.60
N ALA A 360 9.74 -9.15 12.44
CA ALA A 360 9.57 -10.59 12.47
C ALA A 360 8.99 -11.14 11.17
N LEU A 361 7.99 -10.48 10.60
CA LEU A 361 7.39 -10.86 9.31
C LEU A 361 8.43 -10.78 8.18
N ILE A 362 9.18 -9.67 8.10
CA ILE A 362 10.24 -9.47 7.11
C ILE A 362 11.35 -10.52 7.26
N ALA A 363 11.85 -10.75 8.47
CA ALA A 363 12.93 -11.69 8.72
C ALA A 363 12.51 -13.16 8.49
N SER A 364 11.21 -13.47 8.64
CA SER A 364 10.67 -14.80 8.41
C SER A 364 10.38 -15.12 6.94
N ALA A 365 10.16 -14.08 6.11
CA ALA A 365 9.66 -14.24 4.75
C ALA A 365 10.65 -15.00 3.86
N ARG A 366 10.11 -15.86 2.98
CA ARG A 366 10.88 -16.68 2.05
C ARG A 366 10.80 -16.07 0.66
N ARG A 367 11.97 -15.82 0.06
CA ARG A 367 12.03 -15.30 -1.31
C ARG A 367 11.42 -16.26 -2.31
N LEU A 368 10.74 -15.69 -3.28
CA LEU A 368 10.23 -16.37 -4.46
C LEU A 368 11.34 -16.39 -5.53
N PRO A 369 11.58 -17.55 -6.16
CA PRO A 369 12.56 -17.65 -7.24
C PRO A 369 12.06 -16.90 -8.47
N GLY A 370 12.96 -16.26 -9.21
CA GLY A 370 12.68 -15.63 -10.51
C GLY A 370 11.94 -14.29 -10.47
N VAL A 371 11.55 -13.80 -9.29
CA VAL A 371 10.84 -12.52 -9.11
C VAL A 371 11.80 -11.48 -8.50
N ASN A 372 11.67 -10.20 -8.84
CA ASN A 372 12.49 -9.16 -8.23
C ASN A 372 11.95 -8.76 -6.83
N MET A 373 12.74 -8.03 -6.04
CA MET A 373 12.38 -7.60 -4.68
C MET A 373 11.23 -6.59 -4.66
N PHE A 374 11.08 -5.76 -5.70
CA PHE A 374 10.02 -4.75 -5.74
C PHE A 374 8.65 -5.35 -6.05
N GLU A 375 8.60 -6.41 -6.86
CA GLU A 375 7.40 -7.19 -7.16
C GLU A 375 6.99 -8.10 -5.99
N GLN A 376 7.94 -8.83 -5.38
CA GLN A 376 7.63 -9.79 -4.32
C GLN A 376 7.70 -9.21 -2.89
N GLY A 377 8.22 -8.00 -2.72
CA GLY A 377 8.67 -7.49 -1.43
C GLY A 377 9.75 -8.39 -0.80
N HIS A 378 9.49 -8.84 0.43
CA HIS A 378 10.36 -9.80 1.13
C HIS A 378 10.02 -11.27 0.83
N GLY A 379 9.03 -11.51 -0.04
CA GLY A 379 8.59 -12.84 -0.47
C GLY A 379 7.42 -13.40 0.35
N LYS A 380 7.26 -14.72 0.31
CA LYS A 380 6.17 -15.45 0.97
C LYS A 380 6.30 -15.41 2.48
N LEU A 381 5.28 -14.90 3.16
CA LEU A 381 5.18 -14.87 4.63
C LEU A 381 5.26 -16.28 5.25
N ASP A 382 6.07 -16.42 6.30
CA ASP A 382 6.17 -17.63 7.12
C ASP A 382 5.73 -17.30 8.56
N LEU A 383 4.41 -17.38 8.81
CA LEU A 383 3.82 -16.97 10.09
C LEU A 383 4.30 -17.83 11.27
N LEU A 384 4.59 -19.11 11.04
CA LEU A 384 5.12 -19.99 12.08
C LEU A 384 6.51 -19.53 12.52
N ARG A 385 7.37 -19.23 11.55
CA ARG A 385 8.71 -18.71 11.82
C ARG A 385 8.65 -17.30 12.41
N ALA A 386 7.74 -16.45 11.95
CA ALA A 386 7.50 -15.12 12.53
C ALA A 386 7.08 -15.20 14.01
N TYR A 387 6.18 -16.12 14.35
CA TYR A 387 5.76 -16.35 15.74
C TYR A 387 6.92 -16.79 16.63
N GLN A 388 7.80 -17.66 16.13
CA GLN A 388 9.00 -18.09 16.85
C GLN A 388 10.04 -16.98 17.01
N ILE A 389 10.19 -16.14 15.98
CA ILE A 389 11.02 -14.94 16.04
C ILE A 389 10.49 -14.02 17.15
N LEU A 390 9.17 -13.77 17.20
CA LEU A 390 8.54 -12.96 18.23
C LEU A 390 8.67 -13.55 19.63
N SER A 391 8.62 -14.88 19.79
CA SER A 391 8.72 -15.52 21.10
C SER A 391 10.09 -15.31 21.78
N SER A 392 11.15 -15.17 20.97
CA SER A 392 12.55 -14.98 21.38
C SER A 392 13.10 -13.57 21.05
N TYR A 393 12.23 -12.65 20.62
CA TYR A 393 12.61 -11.32 20.17
C TYR A 393 13.25 -10.49 21.29
N LYS A 394 14.34 -9.80 20.95
CA LYS A 394 14.89 -8.71 21.76
C LYS A 394 14.77 -7.40 20.98
N PRO A 395 14.38 -6.30 21.64
CA PRO A 395 14.22 -5.00 21.00
C PRO A 395 15.51 -4.56 20.28
N GLN A 396 15.42 -4.25 18.99
CA GLN A 396 16.57 -3.83 18.16
C GLN A 396 16.15 -3.03 16.92
N ALA A 397 17.12 -2.38 16.28
CA ALA A 397 16.93 -1.79 14.96
C ALA A 397 17.23 -2.80 13.84
N SER A 398 16.60 -2.62 12.67
CA SER A 398 16.90 -3.41 11.47
C SER A 398 16.72 -2.57 10.20
N LEU A 399 17.25 -3.06 9.08
CA LEU A 399 17.20 -2.37 7.79
C LEU A 399 16.39 -3.17 6.78
N SER A 400 15.66 -2.47 5.90
CA SER A 400 14.92 -3.05 4.78
C SER A 400 15.19 -2.22 3.51
N PRO A 401 15.90 -2.77 2.51
CA PRO A 401 16.53 -4.09 2.49
C PRO A 401 17.68 -4.23 3.50
N SER A 402 18.06 -5.47 3.83
CA SER A 402 19.13 -5.77 4.81
C SER A 402 20.54 -5.81 4.21
N TYR A 403 20.65 -5.75 2.89
CA TYR A 403 21.90 -5.62 2.14
C TYR A 403 21.60 -5.03 0.76
N ILE A 404 22.64 -4.59 0.07
CA ILE A 404 22.59 -4.07 -1.29
C ILE A 404 23.62 -4.84 -2.12
N ASP A 405 23.16 -5.69 -3.05
CA ASP A 405 24.02 -6.41 -4.00
C ASP A 405 23.55 -6.11 -5.43
N LEU A 406 24.24 -5.18 -6.11
CA LEU A 406 23.94 -4.83 -7.50
C LEU A 406 24.46 -5.89 -8.49
N THR A 407 24.89 -7.07 -8.03
CA THR A 407 25.26 -8.20 -8.90
C THR A 407 24.21 -9.30 -8.90
N GLU A 408 23.16 -9.20 -8.07
CA GLU A 408 22.12 -10.21 -7.92
C GLU A 408 20.90 -9.91 -8.80
N CYS A 409 20.87 -10.45 -10.02
CA CYS A 409 19.69 -10.42 -10.89
C CYS A 409 18.92 -11.76 -10.88
N PRO A 410 17.57 -11.74 -10.94
CA PRO A 410 16.68 -10.57 -11.07
C PRO A 410 16.32 -9.93 -9.72
N TYR A 411 16.78 -10.46 -8.59
CA TYR A 411 16.28 -10.05 -7.27
C TYR A 411 16.44 -8.54 -7.00
N MET A 412 17.59 -7.96 -7.33
CA MET A 412 17.89 -6.53 -7.14
C MET A 412 17.66 -5.69 -8.41
N TRP A 413 16.86 -6.18 -9.37
CA TRP A 413 16.44 -5.38 -10.53
C TRP A 413 15.62 -4.17 -10.06
N PRO A 414 15.80 -2.95 -10.60
CA PRO A 414 16.61 -2.61 -11.77
C PRO A 414 18.10 -2.38 -11.49
N TYR A 415 18.51 -2.23 -10.24
CA TYR A 415 19.89 -1.89 -9.90
C TYR A 415 20.95 -2.87 -10.42
N CYS A 416 20.62 -4.16 -10.51
CA CYS A 416 21.56 -5.16 -10.99
C CYS A 416 21.71 -5.20 -12.53
N SER A 417 20.83 -4.53 -13.27
CA SER A 417 20.77 -4.59 -14.73
C SER A 417 21.87 -3.79 -15.43
N GLN A 418 22.49 -2.85 -14.72
CA GLN A 418 23.54 -1.98 -15.23
C GLN A 418 24.67 -1.84 -14.19
N PRO A 419 25.94 -2.10 -14.56
CA PRO A 419 27.07 -1.77 -13.70
C PRO A 419 27.29 -0.25 -13.66
N ILE A 420 27.86 0.23 -12.56
CA ILE A 420 28.18 1.66 -12.41
C ILE A 420 29.58 1.98 -12.96
N TYR A 421 29.82 3.24 -13.26
CA TYR A 421 31.09 3.74 -13.78
C TYR A 421 31.36 5.18 -13.32
N TYR A 422 32.60 5.64 -13.52
CA TYR A 422 32.97 7.02 -13.22
C TYR A 422 32.31 8.02 -14.19
N GLY A 423 31.77 9.10 -13.63
CA GLY A 423 31.11 10.18 -14.37
C GLY A 423 29.63 9.93 -14.70
N GLY A 424 29.06 8.79 -14.30
CA GLY A 424 27.61 8.55 -14.36
C GLY A 424 26.88 9.12 -13.13
N MET A 425 25.57 9.26 -13.25
CA MET A 425 24.66 9.64 -12.17
C MET A 425 24.76 8.65 -11.00
N PRO A 426 24.81 9.14 -9.75
CA PRO A 426 24.85 8.29 -8.58
C PRO A 426 23.65 7.35 -8.48
N THR A 427 23.88 6.08 -8.21
CA THR A 427 22.81 5.12 -7.95
C THR A 427 22.25 5.35 -6.56
N ILE A 428 20.96 5.68 -6.45
CA ILE A 428 20.30 5.96 -5.17
C ILE A 428 19.50 4.74 -4.72
N VAL A 429 19.79 4.25 -3.52
CA VAL A 429 19.05 3.17 -2.87
C VAL A 429 18.43 3.66 -1.58
N ASN A 430 17.10 3.57 -1.49
CA ASN A 430 16.35 3.94 -0.30
C ASN A 430 16.20 2.73 0.63
N VAL A 431 16.61 2.91 1.89
CA VAL A 431 16.57 1.89 2.93
C VAL A 431 15.66 2.38 4.06
N THR A 432 14.70 1.55 4.44
CA THR A 432 13.86 1.80 5.61
C THR A 432 14.57 1.30 6.86
N ILE A 433 14.71 2.17 7.86
CA ILE A 433 15.15 1.81 9.20
C ILE A 433 13.92 1.47 10.02
N LEU A 434 13.86 0.26 10.58
CA LEU A 434 12.81 -0.17 11.50
C LEU A 434 13.37 -0.15 12.92
N ASN A 435 12.69 0.56 13.81
CA ASN A 435 13.03 0.69 15.22
C ASN A 435 12.10 -0.15 16.07
N GLY A 436 12.53 -1.35 16.43
CA GLY A 436 11.80 -2.22 17.34
C GLY A 436 12.13 -2.01 18.82
N MET A 437 12.95 -0.99 19.17
CA MET A 437 13.35 -0.70 20.56
C MET A 437 12.37 0.18 21.33
N GLY A 438 11.62 1.02 20.64
CA GLY A 438 10.65 1.95 21.23
C GLY A 438 9.94 2.77 20.16
N VAL A 439 8.98 3.60 20.56
CA VAL A 439 8.22 4.47 19.65
C VAL A 439 9.07 5.60 19.07
N THR A 440 10.13 5.99 19.76
CA THR A 440 11.03 7.01 19.23
C THR A 440 12.44 6.47 19.18
N GLY A 441 13.13 6.78 18.09
CA GLY A 441 14.53 6.48 17.92
C GLY A 441 15.26 7.69 17.37
N ARG A 442 16.55 7.76 17.60
CA ARG A 442 17.43 8.73 16.94
C ARG A 442 18.64 8.01 16.39
N ILE A 443 19.16 8.52 15.29
CA ILE A 443 20.46 8.11 14.78
C ILE A 443 21.51 8.88 15.59
N VAL A 444 22.35 8.18 16.34
CA VAL A 444 23.28 8.78 17.32
C VAL A 444 24.38 9.56 16.61
N ASP A 445 25.06 8.89 15.68
CA ASP A 445 26.17 9.43 14.89
C ASP A 445 25.83 9.36 13.41
N LYS A 446 26.53 10.16 12.60
CA LYS A 446 26.38 10.09 11.13
C LYS A 446 26.69 8.67 10.64
N PRO A 447 25.94 8.12 9.68
CA PRO A 447 26.26 6.84 9.06
C PRO A 447 27.71 6.80 8.56
N GLU A 448 28.39 5.70 8.81
CA GLU A 448 29.81 5.55 8.48
C GLU A 448 30.01 4.62 7.29
N TRP A 449 30.85 5.03 6.33
CA TRP A 449 31.28 4.18 5.23
C TRP A 449 32.54 3.40 5.58
N ARG A 450 32.46 2.06 5.52
CA ARG A 450 33.54 1.13 5.84
C ARG A 450 33.88 0.26 4.62
N PRO A 451 34.76 0.73 3.71
CA PRO A 451 35.16 -0.05 2.55
C PRO A 451 36.11 -1.21 2.92
N TYR A 452 35.92 -2.38 2.32
CA TYR A 452 36.83 -3.53 2.47
C TYR A 452 37.97 -3.42 1.46
N LEU A 453 39.20 -3.18 1.94
CA LEU A 453 40.37 -3.02 1.07
C LEU A 453 40.71 -4.28 0.25
N PRO A 454 40.63 -5.51 0.80
CA PRO A 454 40.88 -6.72 0.01
C PRO A 454 39.87 -6.96 -1.12
N GLN A 455 38.71 -6.28 -1.09
CA GLN A 455 37.66 -6.33 -2.11
C GLN A 455 37.47 -4.99 -2.80
N ASN A 456 38.51 -4.15 -2.88
CA ASN A 456 38.53 -2.89 -3.64
C ASN A 456 37.39 -1.92 -3.26
N GLY A 457 36.89 -1.97 -2.02
CA GLY A 457 35.79 -1.11 -1.56
C GLY A 457 36.11 0.37 -1.63
N ASP A 458 37.38 0.71 -1.63
CA ASP A 458 37.91 2.05 -1.77
C ASP A 458 37.68 2.64 -3.17
N ASN A 459 37.29 1.83 -4.17
CA ASN A 459 36.88 2.29 -5.50
C ASN A 459 35.48 2.91 -5.52
N ILE A 460 34.71 2.77 -4.44
CA ILE A 460 33.35 3.30 -4.29
C ILE A 460 33.34 4.44 -3.27
N GLU A 461 32.59 5.49 -3.59
CA GLU A 461 32.22 6.54 -2.66
C GLU A 461 30.71 6.53 -2.42
N VAL A 462 30.31 6.87 -1.20
CA VAL A 462 28.90 6.88 -0.80
C VAL A 462 28.55 8.19 -0.11
N ALA A 463 27.35 8.69 -0.36
CA ALA A 463 26.76 9.82 0.34
C ALA A 463 25.44 9.39 1.00
N PHE A 464 25.07 10.05 2.08
CA PHE A 464 23.91 9.68 2.90
C PHE A 464 22.95 10.86 3.03
N SER A 465 21.66 10.57 2.90
CA SER A 465 20.56 11.41 3.37
C SER A 465 19.66 10.56 4.26
N TYR A 466 19.33 11.03 5.46
CA TYR A 466 18.63 10.20 6.45
C TYR A 466 17.79 11.02 7.43
N SER A 467 16.79 10.38 8.01
CA SER A 467 15.99 10.94 9.11
C SER A 467 16.79 10.91 10.41
N SER A 468 16.98 12.08 11.05
CA SER A 468 17.63 12.17 12.37
C SER A 468 16.81 11.51 13.48
N VAL A 469 15.48 11.59 13.38
CA VAL A 469 14.51 11.00 14.29
C VAL A 469 13.70 9.93 13.57
N LEU A 470 13.53 8.78 14.22
CA LEU A 470 12.71 7.66 13.79
C LEU A 470 11.40 7.70 14.58
N TRP A 471 10.28 8.00 13.91
CA TRP A 471 8.96 8.10 14.54
C TRP A 471 7.85 7.73 13.55
N PRO A 472 6.80 7.00 13.98
CA PRO A 472 6.62 6.40 15.31
C PRO A 472 7.35 5.06 15.49
N TRP A 473 7.92 4.44 14.45
CA TRP A 473 8.81 3.28 14.62
C TRP A 473 9.79 3.10 13.43
N SER A 474 9.87 4.08 12.54
CA SER A 474 10.66 3.95 11.33
C SER A 474 11.25 5.27 10.90
N GLY A 475 12.28 5.20 10.07
CA GLY A 475 12.82 6.33 9.34
C GLY A 475 13.46 5.86 8.04
N TYR A 476 14.13 6.77 7.34
CA TYR A 476 14.73 6.50 6.05
C TYR A 476 16.24 6.75 6.06
N LEU A 477 16.93 6.02 5.19
CA LEU A 477 18.32 6.19 4.82
C LEU A 477 18.40 6.04 3.30
N ALA A 478 18.60 7.15 2.59
CA ALA A 478 18.94 7.17 1.19
C ALA A 478 20.47 7.12 1.04
N ILE A 479 20.95 6.20 0.22
CA ILE A 479 22.37 5.98 -0.05
C ILE A 479 22.63 6.29 -1.51
N SER A 480 23.47 7.26 -1.79
CA SER A 480 23.94 7.57 -3.15
C SER A 480 25.31 6.93 -3.35
N ILE A 481 25.43 6.06 -4.35
CA ILE A 481 26.63 5.28 -4.64
C ILE A 481 27.25 5.78 -5.95
N SER A 482 28.54 6.09 -5.94
CA SER A 482 29.31 6.54 -7.10
C SER A 482 30.68 5.86 -7.16
N VAL A 483 31.30 5.89 -8.34
CA VAL A 483 32.65 5.36 -8.58
C VAL A 483 33.66 6.48 -8.39
N THR A 484 34.73 6.20 -7.65
CA THR A 484 35.83 7.14 -7.47
C THR A 484 36.64 7.33 -8.75
N LYS A 485 37.25 8.51 -8.93
CA LYS A 485 38.05 8.86 -10.12
C LYS A 485 39.19 7.86 -10.43
N LYS A 486 39.79 7.25 -9.40
CA LYS A 486 40.86 6.24 -9.58
C LYS A 486 40.38 4.97 -10.29
N ALA A 487 39.09 4.68 -10.25
CA ALA A 487 38.48 3.51 -10.86
C ALA A 487 37.83 3.81 -12.23
N ALA A 488 38.12 4.96 -12.84
CA ALA A 488 37.53 5.37 -14.12
C ALA A 488 37.83 4.39 -15.27
N SER A 489 39.00 3.76 -15.26
CA SER A 489 39.42 2.74 -16.24
C SER A 489 39.47 1.33 -15.64
N TRP A 490 38.90 1.14 -14.44
CA TRP A 490 38.96 -0.13 -13.72
C TRP A 490 37.70 -0.95 -13.93
N GLU A 491 37.86 -2.26 -13.99
CA GLU A 491 36.75 -3.21 -14.04
C GLU A 491 36.85 -4.20 -12.89
N GLY A 492 35.73 -4.45 -12.20
CA GLY A 492 35.68 -5.48 -11.18
C GLY A 492 34.53 -5.31 -10.20
N ILE A 493 34.58 -6.06 -9.10
CA ILE A 493 33.61 -6.00 -8.01
C ILE A 493 34.23 -5.28 -6.83
N ALA A 494 33.52 -4.28 -6.30
CA ALA A 494 33.90 -3.54 -5.12
C ALA A 494 32.88 -3.75 -3.99
N GLN A 495 33.38 -3.88 -2.75
CA GLN A 495 32.55 -4.21 -1.58
C GLN A 495 32.88 -3.35 -0.36
N GLY A 496 31.85 -3.01 0.42
CA GLY A 496 31.98 -2.34 1.70
C GLY A 496 30.73 -2.53 2.54
N HIS A 497 30.64 -1.81 3.66
CA HIS A 497 29.40 -1.73 4.41
C HIS A 497 29.21 -0.38 5.07
N ILE A 498 27.95 -0.06 5.37
CA ILE A 498 27.58 1.11 6.13
C ILE A 498 27.28 0.68 7.56
N MET A 499 27.78 1.43 8.54
CA MET A 499 27.43 1.26 9.95
C MET A 499 26.51 2.38 10.42
N ILE A 500 25.42 2.01 11.12
CA ILE A 500 24.45 2.95 11.67
C ILE A 500 24.11 2.53 13.09
N THR A 501 24.14 3.47 14.02
CA THR A 501 23.73 3.26 15.41
C THR A 501 22.45 4.02 15.69
N VAL A 502 21.41 3.27 16.04
CA VAL A 502 20.12 3.81 16.48
C VAL A 502 20.06 3.73 18.00
N ALA A 503 19.65 4.81 18.65
CA ALA A 503 19.34 4.85 20.08
C ALA A 503 17.85 5.11 20.30
N SER A 504 17.27 4.43 21.27
CA SER A 504 15.91 4.64 21.73
C SER A 504 15.85 4.79 23.24
N PRO A 505 14.97 5.63 23.79
CA PRO A 505 14.73 5.68 25.22
C PRO A 505 14.28 4.31 25.75
N ALA A 506 14.81 3.89 26.90
CA ALA A 506 14.30 2.69 27.58
C ALA A 506 12.94 2.97 28.22
N GLU A 507 11.97 2.08 28.01
CA GLU A 507 10.62 2.19 28.60
C GLU A 507 10.60 1.93 30.11
N THR A 508 11.62 1.25 30.66
CA THR A 508 11.73 0.98 32.10
C THR A 508 12.70 1.94 32.78
N GLU A 509 12.28 2.52 33.91
CA GLU A 509 13.07 3.35 34.82
C GLU A 509 14.25 2.56 35.43
N ALA A 510 15.24 2.19 34.63
CA ALA A 510 16.56 1.94 35.16
C ALA A 510 17.08 3.29 35.65
N LYS A 511 17.47 3.35 36.93
CA LYS A 511 17.90 4.54 37.70
C LYS A 511 19.02 5.41 37.08
N ASN A 512 19.42 5.16 35.83
CA ASN A 512 20.49 5.85 35.10
C ASN A 512 20.12 6.36 33.70
N GLY A 513 18.83 6.39 33.29
CA GLY A 513 18.46 6.97 31.98
C GLY A 513 19.15 6.29 30.78
N ALA A 514 19.39 4.99 30.87
CA ALA A 514 20.11 4.25 29.84
C ALA A 514 19.26 4.15 28.55
N GLU A 515 19.82 4.56 27.42
CA GLU A 515 19.21 4.39 26.10
C GLU A 515 19.50 2.98 25.57
N HIS A 516 18.52 2.33 24.94
CA HIS A 516 18.76 1.13 24.16
C HIS A 516 19.43 1.51 22.85
N THR A 517 20.66 1.06 22.64
CA THR A 517 21.41 1.28 21.41
C THR A 517 21.47 0.00 20.58
N SER A 518 21.23 0.12 19.28
CA SER A 518 21.38 -0.97 18.31
C SER A 518 22.17 -0.49 17.11
N THR A 519 23.32 -1.12 16.87
CA THR A 519 24.16 -0.88 15.70
C THR A 519 23.86 -1.91 14.62
N VAL A 520 23.52 -1.45 13.42
CA VAL A 520 23.22 -2.30 12.26
C VAL A 520 24.27 -2.06 11.17
N LYS A 521 24.66 -3.14 10.49
CA LYS A 521 25.59 -3.12 9.35
C LYS A 521 24.81 -3.34 8.05
N LEU A 522 25.01 -2.51 7.03
CA LEU A 522 24.41 -2.68 5.71
C LEU A 522 25.50 -3.00 4.68
N PRO A 523 25.65 -4.26 4.26
CA PRO A 523 26.63 -4.61 3.24
C PRO A 523 26.25 -4.05 1.87
N ILE A 524 27.25 -3.59 1.13
CA ILE A 524 27.15 -3.08 -0.24
C ILE A 524 28.12 -3.85 -1.14
N LYS A 525 27.62 -4.35 -2.27
CA LYS A 525 28.42 -4.98 -3.32
C LYS A 525 27.97 -4.46 -4.68
N VAL A 526 28.96 -4.03 -5.47
CA VAL A 526 28.72 -3.33 -6.73
C VAL A 526 29.70 -3.81 -7.81
N LYS A 527 29.22 -3.91 -9.05
CA LYS A 527 30.05 -4.13 -10.23
C LYS A 527 30.40 -2.78 -10.86
N ILE A 528 31.69 -2.54 -11.06
CA ILE A 528 32.25 -1.35 -11.71
C ILE A 528 32.80 -1.74 -13.07
N ILE A 529 32.58 -0.88 -14.06
CA ILE A 529 33.18 -0.98 -15.39
C ILE A 529 33.91 0.32 -15.76
N PRO A 530 34.80 0.30 -16.77
CA PRO A 530 35.37 1.51 -17.33
C PRO A 530 34.28 2.44 -17.88
N THR A 531 34.52 3.75 -17.79
CA THR A 531 33.63 4.80 -18.34
C THR A 531 33.28 4.49 -19.81
N PRO A 532 31.99 4.22 -20.12
CA PRO A 532 31.56 3.95 -21.49
C PRO A 532 31.73 5.15 -22.42
N PRO A 533 31.84 4.94 -23.74
CA PRO A 533 31.84 6.02 -24.72
C PRO A 533 30.59 6.90 -24.59
N ARG A 534 30.76 8.22 -24.79
CA ARG A 534 29.68 9.21 -24.70
C ARG A 534 28.48 8.86 -25.59
N SER A 535 28.70 8.33 -26.79
CA SER A 535 27.65 7.92 -27.74
C SER A 535 26.77 6.76 -27.24
N LYS A 536 27.23 6.00 -26.23
CA LYS A 536 26.45 4.92 -25.62
C LYS A 536 25.75 5.35 -24.34
N ARG A 537 25.91 6.59 -23.89
CA ARG A 537 25.31 7.13 -22.66
C ARG A 537 24.07 7.95 -23.00
N VAL A 538 22.92 7.43 -22.61
CA VAL A 538 21.59 8.03 -22.82
C VAL A 538 21.06 8.50 -21.47
N LEU A 539 20.65 9.76 -21.41
CA LEU A 539 20.02 10.34 -20.24
C LEU A 539 18.51 10.35 -20.45
N TRP A 540 17.76 9.69 -19.56
CA TRP A 540 16.31 9.72 -19.51
C TRP A 540 15.86 10.87 -18.61
N ASP A 541 15.00 11.73 -19.12
CA ASP A 541 14.37 12.77 -18.31
C ASP A 541 13.21 12.21 -17.49
N GLN A 542 13.37 12.12 -16.17
CA GLN A 542 12.30 11.73 -15.24
C GLN A 542 11.74 12.93 -14.46
N TYR A 543 12.42 14.07 -14.51
CA TYR A 543 12.04 15.24 -13.72
C TYR A 543 10.76 15.87 -14.29
N HIS A 544 10.52 15.74 -15.59
CA HIS A 544 9.36 16.31 -16.26
C HIS A 544 8.18 15.35 -16.47
N ASN A 545 8.26 14.10 -15.99
CA ASN A 545 7.08 13.25 -15.81
C ASN A 545 6.49 13.48 -14.40
N LEU A 546 5.16 13.50 -14.30
CA LEU A 546 4.47 13.65 -13.03
C LEU A 546 4.33 12.27 -12.35
N ARG A 547 4.29 12.28 -11.01
CA ARG A 547 4.26 11.03 -10.22
C ARG A 547 2.84 10.67 -9.84
N TYR A 548 2.41 9.47 -10.21
CA TYR A 548 1.09 8.93 -9.95
C TYR A 548 0.89 8.31 -8.57
N PRO A 549 -0.29 8.51 -7.92
CA PRO A 549 -1.41 9.39 -8.30
C PRO A 549 -1.32 10.79 -7.64
N PRO A 550 -1.37 11.91 -8.39
CA PRO A 550 -1.62 13.20 -7.77
C PRO A 550 -2.95 13.83 -8.25
N GLY A 551 -3.44 13.55 -9.47
CA GLY A 551 -4.63 14.15 -10.12
C GLY A 551 -5.18 13.30 -11.29
N TYR A 552 -6.08 13.85 -12.12
CA TYR A 552 -6.57 13.15 -13.33
C TYR A 552 -5.63 13.45 -14.50
N PHE A 553 -4.89 12.43 -14.91
CA PHE A 553 -4.16 12.45 -16.17
C PHE A 553 -4.65 11.29 -17.03
N PRO A 554 -5.10 11.59 -18.25
CA PRO A 554 -5.66 10.60 -19.14
C PRO A 554 -4.55 9.77 -19.77
N ARG A 555 -4.89 8.58 -20.25
CA ARG A 555 -3.94 7.75 -21.00
C ARG A 555 -3.58 8.35 -22.36
N ASP A 556 -2.39 7.96 -22.81
CA ASP A 556 -1.84 8.16 -24.16
C ASP A 556 -2.81 7.63 -25.22
N ASN A 557 -3.29 6.40 -25.04
CA ASN A 557 -4.22 5.79 -25.98
C ASN A 557 -5.69 6.04 -25.63
N LEU A 558 -6.31 7.01 -26.32
CA LEU A 558 -7.71 7.39 -26.15
C LEU A 558 -8.74 6.30 -26.49
N ARG A 559 -8.36 5.19 -27.15
CA ARG A 559 -9.27 4.05 -27.34
C ARG A 559 -9.51 3.26 -26.05
N MET A 560 -8.63 3.38 -25.06
CA MET A 560 -8.71 2.64 -23.80
C MET A 560 -9.70 3.27 -22.83
N LYS A 561 -10.99 2.95 -22.96
CA LYS A 561 -12.07 3.55 -22.15
C LYS A 561 -12.31 2.92 -20.78
N ASN A 562 -11.82 1.70 -20.56
CA ASN A 562 -12.12 0.93 -19.34
C ASN A 562 -11.27 1.36 -18.13
N ASP A 563 -10.18 2.08 -18.37
CA ASP A 563 -9.28 2.57 -17.34
C ASP A 563 -8.73 3.94 -17.76
N PRO A 564 -9.41 5.03 -17.36
CA PRO A 564 -9.13 6.37 -17.88
C PRO A 564 -7.84 6.97 -17.32
N LEU A 565 -7.29 6.42 -16.23
CA LEU A 565 -6.13 6.97 -15.53
C LEU A 565 -4.85 6.25 -15.95
N ASP A 566 -3.77 7.01 -16.16
CA ASP A 566 -2.45 6.40 -16.15
C ASP A 566 -2.01 6.13 -14.71
N TRP A 567 -2.03 4.86 -14.30
CA TRP A 567 -1.67 4.44 -12.95
C TRP A 567 -0.20 4.04 -12.83
N ASN A 568 0.43 3.72 -13.95
CA ASN A 568 1.73 3.07 -13.94
C ASN A 568 2.88 4.08 -13.83
N GLY A 569 2.61 5.34 -14.26
CA GLY A 569 3.49 6.49 -14.17
C GLY A 569 4.75 6.33 -15.00
N ASP A 570 5.03 7.33 -15.84
CA ASP A 570 6.02 7.31 -16.92
C ASP A 570 7.46 7.20 -16.44
N HIS A 571 7.79 6.02 -15.92
CA HIS A 571 9.11 5.67 -15.44
C HIS A 571 9.72 4.62 -16.34
N VAL A 572 11.01 4.81 -16.64
CA VAL A 572 11.82 3.90 -17.46
C VAL A 572 11.87 2.43 -16.96
N HIS A 573 11.45 2.17 -15.71
CA HIS A 573 11.44 0.84 -15.11
C HIS A 573 10.02 0.29 -14.84
N THR A 574 8.98 1.03 -15.22
CA THR A 574 7.57 0.59 -15.15
C THR A 574 6.99 0.53 -16.57
N ASN A 575 6.46 1.65 -17.08
CA ASN A 575 5.80 1.78 -18.38
C ASN A 575 6.77 1.45 -19.52
N PHE A 576 8.01 1.90 -19.43
CA PHE A 576 9.01 1.75 -20.50
C PHE A 576 10.05 0.65 -20.19
N ARG A 577 9.65 -0.40 -19.47
CA ARG A 577 10.55 -1.46 -19.00
C ARG A 577 11.15 -2.28 -20.15
N ASP A 578 10.39 -2.64 -21.18
CA ASP A 578 10.91 -3.38 -22.33
C ASP A 578 11.79 -2.49 -23.19
N MET A 579 11.43 -1.21 -23.36
CA MET A 579 12.30 -0.22 -24.03
C MET A 579 13.65 -0.14 -23.32
N TYR A 580 13.65 -0.03 -21.98
CA TYR A 580 14.89 -0.04 -21.19
C TYR A 580 15.70 -1.33 -21.43
N GLN A 581 15.05 -2.50 -21.35
CA GLN A 581 15.73 -3.78 -21.59
C GLN A 581 16.31 -3.87 -23.01
N HIS A 582 15.58 -3.38 -24.01
CA HIS A 582 16.03 -3.30 -25.39
C HIS A 582 17.29 -2.44 -25.52
N LEU A 583 17.27 -1.21 -25.00
CA LEU A 583 18.44 -0.32 -24.99
C LEU A 583 19.66 -0.95 -24.30
N ARG A 584 19.43 -1.62 -23.17
CA ARG A 584 20.48 -2.35 -22.46
C ARG A 584 21.04 -3.51 -23.29
N SER A 585 20.19 -4.24 -24.02
CA SER A 585 20.62 -5.32 -24.92
C SER A 585 21.48 -4.82 -26.09
N MET A 586 21.23 -3.58 -26.53
CA MET A 586 22.00 -2.88 -27.58
C MET A 586 23.28 -2.19 -27.05
N GLY A 587 23.58 -2.38 -25.76
CA GLY A 587 24.78 -1.87 -25.10
C GLY A 587 24.75 -0.38 -24.75
N TYR A 588 23.57 0.25 -24.74
CA TYR A 588 23.41 1.61 -24.23
C TYR A 588 23.32 1.61 -22.71
N PHE A 589 23.89 2.64 -22.08
CA PHE A 589 23.77 2.92 -20.65
C PHE A 589 22.74 4.00 -20.46
N VAL A 590 21.67 3.66 -19.75
CA VAL A 590 20.53 4.56 -19.52
C VAL A 590 20.59 5.04 -18.08
N GLU A 591 20.54 6.35 -17.90
CA GLU A 591 20.58 6.99 -16.59
C GLU A 591 19.36 7.87 -16.40
N VAL A 592 18.89 8.01 -15.15
CA VAL A 592 17.59 8.64 -14.84
C VAL A 592 17.81 10.00 -14.19
N LEU A 593 17.49 11.07 -14.90
CA LEU A 593 17.59 12.44 -14.43
C LEU A 593 16.36 12.80 -13.60
N GLY A 594 16.52 12.84 -12.27
CA GLY A 594 15.46 13.23 -11.32
C GLY A 594 15.53 14.68 -10.83
N ALA A 595 16.21 15.57 -11.56
CA ALA A 595 16.43 16.97 -11.20
C ALA A 595 16.33 17.87 -12.45
N PRO A 596 16.17 19.20 -12.30
CA PRO A 596 16.12 20.12 -13.44
C PRO A 596 17.32 19.99 -14.37
N PHE A 597 17.15 20.36 -15.64
CA PHE A 597 18.22 20.31 -16.65
C PHE A 597 19.45 21.11 -16.24
N THR A 598 19.30 22.15 -15.42
CA THR A 598 20.42 22.94 -14.87
C THR A 598 21.39 22.14 -14.00
N CYS A 599 21.02 20.94 -13.53
CA CYS A 599 21.76 20.18 -12.53
C CYS A 599 22.66 19.05 -13.07
N PHE A 600 22.71 18.82 -14.39
CA PHE A 600 23.59 17.79 -14.98
C PHE A 600 24.62 18.38 -15.95
N ASP A 601 25.75 17.70 -16.08
CA ASP A 601 26.79 18.01 -17.06
C ASP A 601 26.51 17.30 -18.38
N ALA A 602 26.10 18.05 -19.41
CA ALA A 602 25.77 17.51 -20.72
C ALA A 602 26.97 16.95 -21.49
N THR A 603 28.20 17.31 -21.13
CA THR A 603 29.40 16.78 -21.79
C THR A 603 29.58 15.29 -21.55
N GLN A 604 28.99 14.73 -20.48
CA GLN A 604 29.07 13.32 -20.13
C GLN A 604 28.16 12.41 -20.98
N TYR A 605 27.11 12.96 -21.62
CA TYR A 605 26.04 12.22 -22.28
C TYR A 605 25.98 12.54 -23.77
N GLY A 606 25.67 11.54 -24.60
CA GLY A 606 25.48 11.73 -26.04
C GLY A 606 24.09 12.24 -26.38
N THR A 607 23.07 11.66 -25.74
CA THR A 607 21.66 11.92 -26.06
C THR A 607 20.83 12.08 -24.78
N LEU A 608 20.00 13.13 -24.74
CA LEU A 608 18.89 13.31 -23.80
C LEU A 608 17.61 12.78 -24.45
N LEU A 609 16.94 11.85 -23.79
CA LEU A 609 15.70 11.23 -24.20
C LEU A 609 14.57 11.77 -23.32
N MET A 610 13.64 12.49 -23.96
CA MET A 610 12.42 13.01 -23.35
C MET A 610 11.24 12.23 -23.92
N VAL A 611 10.49 11.58 -23.06
CA VAL A 611 9.33 10.78 -23.45
C VAL A 611 8.19 11.18 -22.55
N ASP A 612 7.07 11.53 -23.17
CA ASP A 612 5.81 11.83 -22.51
C ASP A 612 5.90 12.83 -21.36
N SER A 613 6.43 14.02 -21.67
CA SER A 613 6.68 15.05 -20.66
C SER A 613 5.41 15.84 -20.35
N GLU A 614 5.02 15.88 -19.07
CA GLU A 614 3.75 16.43 -18.58
C GLU A 614 3.94 17.72 -17.75
N GLU A 615 5.18 18.01 -17.38
CA GLU A 615 5.57 19.14 -16.53
C GLU A 615 5.93 20.40 -17.34
N GLU A 616 5.90 21.54 -16.66
CA GLU A 616 6.42 22.81 -17.18
C GLU A 616 7.96 22.89 -17.08
N TYR A 617 8.58 23.86 -17.77
CA TYR A 617 10.05 24.06 -17.74
C TYR A 617 10.41 25.41 -17.12
N PHE A 618 11.49 25.47 -16.36
CA PHE A 618 12.04 26.75 -15.92
C PHE A 618 12.72 27.48 -17.11
N PRO A 619 12.62 28.82 -17.22
CA PRO A 619 13.32 29.58 -18.26
C PRO A 619 14.83 29.33 -18.29
N GLU A 620 15.45 29.10 -17.13
CA GLU A 620 16.86 28.76 -16.99
C GLU A 620 17.20 27.39 -17.60
N GLU A 621 16.28 26.43 -17.56
CA GLU A 621 16.45 25.13 -18.20
C GLU A 621 16.44 25.24 -19.71
N ILE A 622 15.52 26.02 -20.28
CA ILE A 622 15.44 26.27 -21.72
C ILE A 622 16.75 26.88 -22.21
N ALA A 623 17.25 27.91 -21.52
CA ALA A 623 18.51 28.57 -21.87
C ALA A 623 19.74 27.65 -21.70
N LYS A 624 19.72 26.75 -20.71
CA LYS A 624 20.81 25.80 -20.46
C LYS A 624 20.80 24.66 -21.50
N LEU A 625 19.64 24.08 -21.78
CA LEU A 625 19.48 23.03 -22.79
C LEU A 625 19.89 23.52 -24.18
N ARG A 626 19.51 24.73 -24.57
CA ARG A 626 19.96 25.34 -25.83
C ARG A 626 21.48 25.34 -25.96
N ARG A 627 22.18 25.82 -24.93
CA ARG A 627 23.66 25.86 -24.91
C ARG A 627 24.27 24.47 -24.97
N ASP A 628 23.68 23.50 -24.28
CA ASP A 628 24.18 22.12 -24.28
C ASP A 628 24.02 21.44 -25.64
N VAL A 629 22.90 21.69 -26.31
CA VAL A 629 22.63 21.20 -27.66
C VAL A 629 23.57 21.85 -28.67
N ASP A 630 23.81 23.16 -28.57
CA ASP A 630 24.81 23.86 -29.40
C ASP A 630 26.22 23.29 -29.20
N ASN A 631 26.52 22.77 -27.99
CA ASN A 631 27.78 22.10 -27.63
C ASN A 631 27.78 20.57 -27.87
N GLY A 632 26.83 20.04 -28.63
CA GLY A 632 26.85 18.66 -29.10
C GLY A 632 26.05 17.65 -28.28
N LEU A 633 25.20 18.06 -27.35
CA LEU A 633 24.16 17.18 -26.77
C LEU A 633 23.06 16.96 -27.82
N SER A 634 22.68 15.71 -28.06
CA SER A 634 21.53 15.41 -28.92
C SER A 634 20.25 15.24 -28.12
N LEU A 635 19.11 15.52 -28.73
CA LEU A 635 17.79 15.47 -28.14
C LEU A 635 16.88 14.54 -28.95
N VAL A 636 16.19 13.63 -28.27
CA VAL A 636 15.13 12.80 -28.85
C VAL A 636 13.89 13.02 -28.02
N ILE A 637 12.83 13.52 -28.65
CA ILE A 637 11.54 13.79 -28.01
C ILE A 637 10.48 12.88 -28.61
N PHE A 638 9.91 12.04 -27.75
CA PHE A 638 8.66 11.34 -27.99
C PHE A 638 7.59 12.09 -27.20
N SER A 639 6.58 12.58 -27.91
CA SER A 639 5.49 13.33 -27.34
C SER A 639 4.19 12.53 -27.44
N ASP A 640 3.16 13.00 -26.75
CA ASP A 640 1.82 12.45 -26.85
C ASP A 640 0.77 13.53 -27.16
N TRP A 641 -0.49 13.16 -27.07
CA TRP A 641 -1.62 13.95 -27.48
C TRP A 641 -1.94 15.11 -26.53
N TYR A 642 -2.37 16.24 -27.08
CA TYR A 642 -2.90 17.35 -26.29
C TYR A 642 -3.96 18.11 -27.08
N ASN A 643 -5.21 18.08 -26.61
CA ASN A 643 -6.29 18.83 -27.22
C ASN A 643 -7.33 19.23 -26.17
N THR A 644 -7.48 20.53 -25.94
CA THR A 644 -8.35 21.06 -24.87
C THR A 644 -9.83 20.69 -25.06
N SER A 645 -10.30 20.57 -26.32
CA SER A 645 -11.67 20.17 -26.61
C SER A 645 -11.91 18.70 -26.26
N VAL A 646 -10.94 17.83 -26.58
CA VAL A 646 -10.98 16.40 -26.24
C VAL A 646 -10.88 16.21 -24.73
N MET A 647 -9.95 16.90 -24.06
CA MET A 647 -9.79 16.88 -22.60
C MET A 647 -11.10 17.20 -21.86
N ARG A 648 -11.84 18.24 -22.30
CA ARG A 648 -13.16 18.58 -21.74
C ARG A 648 -14.20 17.48 -21.93
N LYS A 649 -14.08 16.68 -22.99
CA LYS A 649 -15.03 15.60 -23.31
C LYS A 649 -14.74 14.30 -22.56
N VAL A 650 -13.47 14.02 -22.23
CA VAL A 650 -13.06 12.82 -21.49
C VAL A 650 -13.13 12.98 -19.96
N LYS A 651 -13.74 14.07 -19.45
CA LYS A 651 -14.05 14.22 -18.03
C LYS A 651 -15.04 13.14 -17.59
N PHE A 652 -14.88 12.65 -16.37
CA PHE A 652 -15.82 11.70 -15.78
C PHE A 652 -16.27 12.16 -14.39
N TYR A 653 -17.43 11.67 -13.97
CA TYR A 653 -17.94 11.91 -12.63
C TYR A 653 -17.58 10.73 -11.75
N ASP A 654 -16.77 10.96 -10.73
CA ASP A 654 -16.43 9.94 -9.75
C ASP A 654 -17.55 9.84 -8.71
N GLU A 655 -18.25 8.71 -8.69
CA GLU A 655 -19.33 8.45 -7.75
C GLU A 655 -18.85 8.37 -6.29
N ASN A 656 -17.59 7.96 -6.08
CA ASN A 656 -17.00 7.83 -4.74
C ASN A 656 -16.72 9.20 -4.12
N THR A 657 -16.07 10.11 -4.86
CA THR A 657 -15.78 11.47 -4.37
C THR A 657 -16.90 12.47 -4.63
N ARG A 658 -17.91 12.13 -5.44
CA ARG A 658 -19.00 13.01 -5.91
C ARG A 658 -18.48 14.28 -6.58
N GLN A 659 -17.40 14.16 -7.33
CA GLN A 659 -16.75 15.27 -8.01
C GLN A 659 -16.56 14.96 -9.49
N TRP A 660 -16.58 16.00 -10.32
CA TRP A 660 -16.15 15.90 -11.71
C TRP A 660 -14.63 15.94 -11.76
N TRP A 661 -14.04 14.89 -12.32
CA TRP A 661 -12.61 14.80 -12.58
C TRP A 661 -12.37 15.30 -14.00
N MET A 662 -11.56 16.37 -14.13
CA MET A 662 -11.13 16.92 -15.41
C MET A 662 -9.63 16.70 -15.59
N PRO A 663 -9.16 16.34 -16.80
CA PRO A 663 -7.74 16.20 -17.07
C PRO A 663 -6.96 17.47 -16.75
N ASP A 664 -5.86 17.34 -16.00
CA ASP A 664 -4.97 18.47 -15.71
C ASP A 664 -4.00 18.77 -16.87
N THR A 665 -3.66 17.75 -17.67
CA THR A 665 -2.98 17.83 -18.98
C THR A 665 -3.49 16.72 -19.92
N GLY A 666 -3.06 16.72 -21.18
CA GLY A 666 -3.28 15.62 -22.14
C GLY A 666 -2.41 14.39 -21.81
N GLY A 667 -2.06 13.58 -22.80
CA GLY A 667 -0.98 12.59 -22.62
C GLY A 667 0.33 13.30 -22.30
N ALA A 668 0.72 14.28 -23.13
CA ALA A 668 1.88 15.15 -22.86
C ALA A 668 1.47 16.62 -22.69
N ASN A 669 2.29 17.44 -22.00
CA ASN A 669 2.11 18.89 -21.92
C ASN A 669 2.70 19.60 -23.13
N ILE A 670 2.00 19.50 -24.28
CA ILE A 670 2.43 20.09 -25.55
C ILE A 670 2.69 21.61 -25.47
N PRO A 671 1.84 22.44 -24.80
CA PRO A 671 2.14 23.86 -24.65
C PRO A 671 3.51 24.12 -24.00
N ALA A 672 3.87 23.39 -22.94
CA ALA A 672 5.16 23.50 -22.28
C ALA A 672 6.31 23.00 -23.17
N LEU A 673 6.14 21.87 -23.86
CA LEU A 673 7.11 21.35 -24.82
C LEU A 673 7.35 22.33 -25.98
N ASN A 674 6.30 23.01 -26.46
CA ASN A 674 6.43 24.02 -27.51
C ASN A 674 7.17 25.27 -27.03
N GLU A 675 7.00 25.67 -25.76
CA GLU A 675 7.78 26.74 -25.15
C GLU A 675 9.28 26.40 -25.12
N LEU A 676 9.62 25.16 -24.71
CA LEU A 676 10.99 24.63 -24.76
C LEU A 676 11.55 24.60 -26.20
N LEU A 677 10.76 24.10 -27.16
CA LEU A 677 11.17 23.92 -28.56
C LEU A 677 11.22 25.21 -29.38
N SER A 678 10.59 26.28 -28.90
CA SER A 678 10.51 27.57 -29.58
C SER A 678 11.88 28.15 -29.95
N VAL A 679 12.92 27.84 -29.15
CA VAL A 679 14.30 28.28 -29.36
C VAL A 679 14.94 27.75 -30.65
N TRP A 680 14.44 26.64 -31.19
CA TRP A 680 14.85 26.06 -32.47
C TRP A 680 13.81 26.24 -33.58
N ASN A 681 12.81 27.11 -33.37
CA ASN A 681 11.72 27.32 -34.32
C ASN A 681 10.92 26.03 -34.61
N MET A 682 10.76 25.17 -33.59
CA MET A 682 10.04 23.89 -33.65
C MET A 682 8.78 23.92 -32.80
N GLY A 683 7.81 23.05 -33.10
CA GLY A 683 6.63 22.84 -32.24
C GLY A 683 5.64 21.81 -32.78
N PHE A 684 4.90 21.19 -31.87
CA PHE A 684 3.79 20.27 -32.12
C PHE A 684 2.45 21.01 -32.24
N SER A 685 1.48 20.36 -32.89
CA SER A 685 0.09 20.81 -33.04
C SER A 685 -0.82 20.21 -31.96
N ASP A 686 -2.07 20.65 -31.94
CA ASP A 686 -3.16 20.06 -31.13
C ASP A 686 -3.96 18.99 -31.90
N GLY A 687 -3.51 18.63 -33.11
CA GLY A 687 -4.16 17.62 -33.95
C GLY A 687 -3.94 16.21 -33.40
N LEU A 688 -5.00 15.42 -33.32
CA LEU A 688 -4.98 14.04 -32.82
C LEU A 688 -5.16 13.04 -33.97
N TYR A 689 -4.17 12.17 -34.14
CA TYR A 689 -4.14 11.27 -35.28
C TYR A 689 -3.98 9.82 -34.85
N GLU A 690 -4.57 8.92 -35.63
CA GLU A 690 -4.49 7.49 -35.37
C GLU A 690 -4.45 6.67 -36.66
N GLY A 691 -3.65 5.61 -36.67
CA GLY A 691 -3.72 4.59 -37.71
C GLY A 691 -2.47 3.72 -37.84
N GLU A 692 -2.62 2.66 -38.63
CA GLU A 692 -1.49 1.82 -39.04
C GLU A 692 -0.75 2.45 -40.21
N PHE A 693 0.58 2.39 -40.17
CA PHE A 693 1.44 2.85 -41.26
C PHE A 693 2.69 1.98 -41.36
N ALA A 694 3.37 2.04 -42.51
CA ALA A 694 4.65 1.39 -42.69
C ALA A 694 5.77 2.44 -42.82
N LEU A 695 6.87 2.23 -42.10
CA LEU A 695 8.07 3.04 -42.19
C LEU A 695 9.28 2.12 -42.34
N ALA A 696 10.03 2.29 -43.44
CA ALA A 696 11.23 1.49 -43.73
C ALA A 696 11.05 -0.04 -43.66
N ASN A 697 9.93 -0.55 -44.20
CA ASN A 697 9.51 -1.97 -44.17
C ASN A 697 9.13 -2.52 -42.79
N HIS A 698 8.94 -1.65 -41.80
CA HIS A 698 8.37 -2.03 -40.51
C HIS A 698 6.94 -1.52 -40.40
N ASP A 699 6.04 -2.41 -39.97
CA ASP A 699 4.67 -2.05 -39.66
C ASP A 699 4.61 -1.39 -38.29
N MET A 700 4.01 -0.21 -38.24
CA MET A 700 3.87 0.62 -37.05
C MET A 700 2.41 0.98 -36.82
N TYR A 701 2.14 1.50 -35.63
CA TYR A 701 0.84 2.04 -35.26
C TYR A 701 1.06 3.39 -34.58
N TYR A 702 0.32 4.40 -35.02
CA TYR A 702 0.28 5.72 -34.42
C TYR A 702 -0.93 5.80 -33.50
N ALA A 703 -0.71 5.90 -32.19
CA ALA A 703 -1.76 5.78 -31.17
C ALA A 703 -2.12 7.14 -30.55
N SER A 704 -3.11 7.83 -31.13
CA SER A 704 -3.59 9.14 -30.64
C SER A 704 -2.56 10.27 -30.70
N GLY A 705 -1.40 10.08 -31.32
CA GLY A 705 -0.31 11.05 -31.28
C GLY A 705 -0.60 12.40 -31.93
N CYS A 706 0.21 13.40 -31.55
CA CYS A 706 0.18 14.76 -32.08
C CYS A 706 0.92 14.88 -33.42
N SER A 707 0.74 15.95 -34.19
CA SER A 707 1.57 16.22 -35.40
C SER A 707 2.55 17.36 -35.19
N ILE A 708 3.56 17.47 -36.06
CA ILE A 708 4.53 18.59 -36.01
C ILE A 708 3.94 19.81 -36.72
N ALA A 709 3.66 20.88 -35.98
CA ALA A 709 3.10 22.12 -36.54
C ALA A 709 4.17 23.00 -37.19
N LYS A 710 5.38 23.00 -36.65
CA LYS A 710 6.46 23.91 -37.03
C LYS A 710 7.80 23.20 -36.99
N PHE A 711 8.59 23.34 -38.06
CA PHE A 711 9.92 22.74 -38.14
C PHE A 711 10.85 23.56 -39.05
N PRO A 712 12.17 23.61 -38.80
CA PRO A 712 13.14 24.32 -39.64
C PRO A 712 13.13 23.85 -41.10
N GLU A 713 13.32 24.77 -42.06
CA GLU A 713 13.24 24.50 -43.50
C GLU A 713 14.33 23.53 -44.01
N ASP A 714 15.48 23.53 -43.37
CA ASP A 714 16.64 22.67 -43.61
C ASP A 714 16.51 21.29 -42.93
N GLY A 715 15.46 21.09 -42.14
CA GLY A 715 15.13 19.83 -41.49
C GLY A 715 14.55 18.77 -42.42
N VAL A 716 14.56 17.52 -41.96
CA VAL A 716 13.88 16.39 -42.63
C VAL A 716 12.57 16.11 -41.92
N VAL A 717 11.46 16.14 -42.65
CA VAL A 717 10.14 15.77 -42.11
C VAL A 717 9.55 14.62 -42.90
N ILE A 718 9.06 13.59 -42.19
CA ILE A 718 8.34 12.45 -42.75
C ILE A 718 6.85 12.60 -42.39
N THR A 719 6.01 12.47 -43.41
CA THR A 719 4.55 12.57 -43.28
C THR A 719 3.88 11.22 -43.50
N GLN A 720 2.69 11.03 -42.93
CA GLN A 720 1.84 9.85 -43.15
C GLN A 720 0.36 10.24 -43.22
N THR A 721 -0.48 9.31 -43.68
CA THR A 721 -1.93 9.49 -43.76
C THR A 721 -2.59 8.79 -42.60
N PHE A 722 -3.41 9.51 -41.82
CA PHE A 722 -4.05 9.01 -40.61
C PHE A 722 -5.52 9.39 -40.53
N LYS A 723 -6.24 8.77 -39.59
CA LYS A 723 -7.59 9.19 -39.20
C LYS A 723 -7.48 10.34 -38.19
N ASP A 724 -8.37 11.31 -38.29
CA ASP A 724 -8.52 12.38 -37.30
C ASP A 724 -9.32 11.84 -36.11
N GLN A 725 -8.59 11.41 -35.08
CA GLN A 725 -9.16 10.84 -33.87
C GLN A 725 -9.80 11.94 -33.00
N GLY A 726 -9.29 13.17 -33.06
CA GLY A 726 -9.89 14.30 -32.35
C GLY A 726 -11.32 14.58 -32.84
N LEU A 727 -11.52 14.59 -34.15
CA LEU A 727 -12.85 14.71 -34.77
C LEU A 727 -13.75 13.51 -34.43
N GLU A 728 -13.21 12.30 -34.44
CA GLU A 728 -13.93 11.07 -34.06
C GLU A 728 -14.43 11.18 -32.60
N VAL A 729 -13.57 11.60 -31.68
CA VAL A 729 -13.95 11.76 -30.26
C VAL A 729 -14.97 12.88 -30.10
N LEU A 730 -14.80 14.03 -30.78
CA LEU A 730 -15.66 15.20 -30.60
C LEU A 730 -17.03 15.08 -31.30
N LYS A 731 -17.07 14.59 -32.54
CA LYS A 731 -18.27 14.58 -33.40
C LYS A 731 -18.76 13.17 -33.77
N GLN A 732 -18.04 12.11 -33.41
CA GLN A 732 -18.32 10.74 -33.86
C GLN A 732 -18.26 10.57 -35.39
N GLU A 733 -17.50 11.45 -36.06
CA GLU A 733 -17.26 11.44 -37.50
C GLU A 733 -15.83 10.97 -37.77
N THR A 734 -15.65 10.05 -38.71
CA THR A 734 -14.32 9.61 -39.13
C THR A 734 -13.88 10.38 -40.37
N ALA A 735 -12.83 11.20 -40.23
CA ALA A 735 -12.16 11.85 -41.35
C ALA A 735 -10.74 11.29 -41.51
N VAL A 736 -10.23 11.29 -42.74
CA VAL A 736 -8.84 10.90 -43.06
C VAL A 736 -8.10 12.16 -43.46
N VAL A 737 -6.92 12.37 -42.87
CA VAL A 737 -6.03 13.50 -43.13
C VAL A 737 -4.77 12.95 -43.76
N GLU A 738 -4.45 13.44 -44.96
CA GLU A 738 -3.23 13.11 -45.68
C GLU A 738 -2.08 14.02 -45.26
N ASN A 739 -0.84 13.52 -45.41
CA ASN A 739 0.39 14.30 -45.21
C ASN A 739 0.59 14.86 -43.78
N VAL A 740 0.17 14.12 -42.76
CA VAL A 740 0.39 14.46 -41.35
C VAL A 740 1.87 14.31 -41.00
N PRO A 741 2.58 15.38 -40.60
CA PRO A 741 3.99 15.31 -40.23
C PRO A 741 4.17 14.67 -38.85
N ILE A 742 4.89 13.54 -38.80
CA ILE A 742 5.02 12.74 -37.56
C ILE A 742 6.46 12.57 -37.07
N LEU A 743 7.46 12.70 -37.94
CA LEU A 743 8.87 12.54 -37.57
C LEU A 743 9.69 13.68 -38.17
N GLY A 744 10.40 14.42 -37.31
CA GLY A 744 11.32 15.49 -37.68
C GLY A 744 12.75 15.15 -37.28
N LEU A 745 13.71 15.32 -38.19
CA LEU A 745 15.15 15.19 -37.91
C LEU A 745 15.85 16.51 -38.25
N TYR A 746 16.62 17.03 -37.29
CA TYR A 746 17.34 18.30 -37.43
C TYR A 746 18.77 18.20 -36.92
N GLN A 747 19.71 18.73 -37.69
CA GLN A 747 21.12 18.88 -37.30
C GLN A 747 21.37 20.36 -37.03
N ILE A 748 21.88 20.68 -35.84
CA ILE A 748 22.23 22.06 -35.52
C ILE A 748 23.39 22.51 -36.42
N PRO A 749 23.32 23.71 -37.02
CA PRO A 749 24.34 24.19 -37.97
C PRO A 749 25.67 24.59 -37.34
N THR A 750 25.82 24.54 -36.02
CA THR A 750 27.08 24.80 -35.32
C THR A 750 28.07 23.66 -35.53
N GLU A 751 29.37 23.97 -35.58
CA GLU A 751 30.41 22.96 -35.70
C GLU A 751 30.42 22.06 -34.46
N GLY A 752 30.13 20.76 -34.64
CA GLY A 752 29.96 19.82 -33.53
C GLY A 752 28.62 19.94 -32.78
N GLY A 753 27.66 20.71 -33.32
CA GLY A 753 26.32 20.85 -32.76
C GLY A 753 25.55 19.52 -32.68
N GLY A 754 24.63 19.46 -31.72
CA GLY A 754 23.78 18.32 -31.48
C GLY A 754 22.75 18.07 -32.59
N ARG A 755 21.97 17.02 -32.40
CA ARG A 755 20.85 16.65 -33.29
C ARG A 755 19.56 16.63 -32.51
N ILE A 756 18.48 17.11 -33.11
CA ILE A 756 17.15 17.12 -32.51
C ILE A 756 16.23 16.23 -33.33
N VAL A 757 15.50 15.37 -32.63
CA VAL A 757 14.48 14.50 -33.21
C VAL A 757 13.15 14.73 -32.50
N LEU A 758 12.08 14.89 -33.27
CA LEU A 758 10.71 14.98 -32.78
C LEU A 758 9.88 13.83 -33.34
N TYR A 759 9.19 13.10 -32.48
CA TYR A 759 8.20 12.10 -32.84
C TYR A 759 6.95 12.28 -31.96
N GLY A 760 5.76 12.29 -32.57
CA GLY A 760 4.54 12.73 -31.88
C GLY A 760 3.71 11.65 -31.17
N ASP A 761 4.25 10.43 -31.01
CA ASP A 761 3.58 9.32 -30.30
C ASP A 761 4.56 8.55 -29.39
N SER A 762 4.31 8.52 -28.07
CA SER A 762 5.09 7.78 -27.07
C SER A 762 4.59 6.36 -26.80
N ASN A 763 3.32 6.05 -27.09
CA ASN A 763 2.68 4.78 -26.74
C ASN A 763 3.35 3.57 -27.42
N CYS A 764 4.10 3.77 -28.52
CA CYS A 764 4.88 2.71 -29.15
C CYS A 764 6.11 2.26 -28.34
N LEU A 765 6.51 3.04 -27.32
CA LEU A 765 7.58 2.71 -26.36
C LEU A 765 7.05 2.14 -25.03
N ASP A 766 5.80 2.45 -24.66
CA ASP A 766 5.13 1.92 -23.46
C ASP A 766 4.89 0.41 -23.58
N ASP A 767 4.81 -0.29 -22.46
CA ASP A 767 4.51 -1.73 -22.36
C ASP A 767 3.05 -1.99 -21.97
N SER A 768 2.37 -0.98 -21.42
CA SER A 768 1.07 -1.15 -20.78
C SER A 768 -0.04 -1.36 -21.82
N HIS A 769 -0.08 -0.55 -22.88
CA HIS A 769 -1.15 -0.58 -23.91
C HIS A 769 -0.64 -0.56 -25.35
N ARG A 770 0.59 -1.04 -25.55
CA ARG A 770 1.24 -1.08 -26.86
C ARG A 770 0.59 -2.07 -27.81
N GLN A 771 0.28 -1.58 -29.01
CA GLN A 771 -0.22 -2.40 -30.11
C GLN A 771 0.92 -2.98 -30.95
N LYS A 772 1.87 -2.12 -31.37
CA LYS A 772 3.09 -2.48 -32.09
C LYS A 772 4.26 -1.68 -31.51
N ASP A 773 5.44 -2.30 -31.42
CA ASP A 773 6.64 -1.62 -30.91
C ASP A 773 7.37 -0.81 -31.97
N CYS A 774 8.06 0.24 -31.49
CA CYS A 774 8.88 1.12 -32.30
C CYS A 774 10.35 1.11 -31.84
N PHE A 775 10.82 0.02 -31.22
CA PHE A 775 12.20 -0.07 -30.72
C PHE A 775 13.24 0.05 -31.84
N TRP A 776 12.92 -0.48 -33.03
CA TRP A 776 13.76 -0.31 -34.21
C TRP A 776 13.89 1.17 -34.62
N LEU A 777 12.82 1.97 -34.46
CA LEU A 777 12.85 3.40 -34.75
C LEU A 777 13.73 4.09 -33.72
N LEU A 778 13.55 3.81 -32.43
CA LEU A 778 14.40 4.33 -31.38
C LEU A 778 15.89 4.04 -31.63
N ASP A 779 16.24 2.82 -32.06
CA ASP A 779 17.61 2.47 -32.44
C ASP A 779 18.13 3.32 -33.61
N ALA A 780 17.30 3.51 -34.63
CA ALA A 780 17.63 4.35 -35.80
C ALA A 780 17.86 5.81 -35.38
N LEU A 781 17.03 6.35 -34.47
CA LEU A 781 17.15 7.70 -33.93
C LEU A 781 18.40 7.85 -33.05
N LEU A 782 18.73 6.83 -32.24
CA LEU A 782 19.95 6.82 -31.44
C LEU A 782 21.21 6.72 -32.30
N GLN A 783 21.16 5.99 -33.42
CA GLN A 783 22.25 5.97 -34.39
C GLN A 783 22.43 7.33 -35.08
N TYR A 784 21.33 7.98 -35.47
CA TYR A 784 21.36 9.33 -36.03
C TYR A 784 21.98 10.32 -35.04
N THR A 785 21.49 10.35 -33.80
CA THR A 785 22.00 11.25 -32.76
C THR A 785 23.46 10.97 -32.39
N SER A 786 23.88 9.70 -32.38
CA SER A 786 25.25 9.31 -32.02
C SER A 786 26.29 9.55 -33.12
N TYR A 787 25.98 9.19 -34.37
CA TYR A 787 26.96 9.14 -35.45
C TYR A 787 26.75 10.17 -36.56
N GLY A 788 25.59 10.84 -36.59
CA GLY A 788 25.26 11.83 -37.63
C GLY A 788 24.97 11.26 -38.99
N VAL A 789 24.80 9.94 -39.06
CA VAL A 789 24.37 9.27 -40.27
C VAL A 789 22.87 9.10 -40.17
N THR A 790 22.13 9.73 -41.08
CA THR A 790 20.70 9.43 -41.25
C THR A 790 20.59 7.99 -41.73
N PRO A 791 19.92 7.10 -40.99
CA PRO A 791 19.77 5.71 -41.39
C PRO A 791 19.19 5.60 -42.81
N PRO A 792 19.72 4.72 -43.67
CA PRO A 792 19.22 4.55 -45.04
C PRO A 792 17.70 4.26 -45.09
N SER A 793 17.19 3.59 -44.06
CA SER A 793 15.77 3.33 -43.81
C SER A 793 14.92 4.61 -43.78
N LEU A 794 15.42 5.68 -43.16
CA LEU A 794 14.72 6.96 -43.05
C LEU A 794 15.01 7.87 -44.25
N SER A 795 16.20 7.78 -44.85
CA SER A 795 16.62 8.63 -45.97
C SER A 795 15.91 8.31 -47.29
N HIS A 796 15.47 7.07 -47.52
CA HIS A 796 14.80 6.63 -48.76
C HIS A 796 13.27 6.59 -48.65
N SER A 797 12.68 7.12 -47.56
CA SER A 797 11.22 7.15 -47.43
C SER A 797 10.60 8.04 -48.50
N GLY A 798 9.66 7.49 -49.29
CA GLY A 798 8.95 8.23 -50.35
C GLY A 798 8.02 9.34 -49.84
N ASN A 799 7.86 9.46 -48.53
CA ASN A 799 6.93 10.38 -47.87
C ASN A 799 7.63 11.60 -47.23
N ARG A 800 8.84 11.93 -47.68
CA ARG A 800 9.54 13.13 -47.25
C ARG A 800 8.89 14.37 -47.85
N GLN A 801 8.50 15.32 -47.01
CA GLN A 801 7.88 16.58 -47.45
C GLN A 801 8.66 17.80 -46.97
N ARG A 802 8.28 18.97 -47.52
CA ARG A 802 8.81 20.25 -47.05
C ARG A 802 8.37 20.45 -45.58
N PRO A 803 9.29 20.89 -44.70
CA PRO A 803 8.95 21.19 -43.31
C PRO A 803 7.80 22.19 -43.18
N PRO A 804 6.87 21.99 -42.22
CA PRO A 804 5.76 22.90 -42.01
C PRO A 804 6.27 24.22 -41.41
N SER A 805 5.83 25.35 -42.00
CA SER A 805 6.26 26.70 -41.57
C SER A 805 5.51 27.21 -40.34
N GLY A 806 4.45 26.52 -39.90
CA GLY A 806 3.52 26.97 -38.86
C GLY A 806 2.58 28.10 -39.29
N ALA A 807 2.59 28.51 -40.57
CA ALA A 807 1.73 29.58 -41.05
C ALA A 807 0.25 29.15 -41.09
N GLY A 808 -0.60 29.78 -40.27
CA GLY A 808 -2.06 29.57 -40.25
C GLY A 808 -2.57 28.56 -39.21
N LEU A 809 -1.69 27.94 -38.41
CA LEU A 809 -2.06 27.07 -37.30
C LEU A 809 -1.81 27.80 -35.98
N ALA A 810 -2.83 27.91 -35.12
CA ALA A 810 -2.66 28.45 -33.78
C ALA A 810 -1.88 27.43 -32.92
N PRO A 811 -0.92 27.87 -32.10
CA PRO A 811 -0.26 26.97 -31.17
C PRO A 811 -1.26 26.43 -30.13
N PRO A 812 -1.07 25.21 -29.62
CA PRO A 812 -1.90 24.66 -28.55
C PRO A 812 -1.85 25.55 -27.31
N GLU A 813 -3.03 25.90 -26.78
CA GLU A 813 -3.16 26.73 -25.58
C GLU A 813 -3.41 25.87 -24.33
N ARG A 814 -2.92 26.34 -23.18
CA ARG A 814 -3.16 25.69 -21.88
C ARG A 814 -4.67 25.71 -21.55
N MET A 815 -5.20 24.61 -21.02
CA MET A 815 -6.61 24.51 -20.66
C MET A 815 -6.99 25.49 -19.54
N GLU A 816 -8.00 26.34 -19.80
CA GLU A 816 -8.54 27.27 -18.81
C GLU A 816 -9.15 26.54 -17.61
N GLY A 817 -8.82 26.98 -16.40
CA GLY A 817 -9.30 26.37 -15.15
C GLY A 817 -8.65 25.04 -14.78
N ASN A 818 -7.50 24.69 -15.38
CA ASN A 818 -6.73 23.52 -14.99
C ASN A 818 -6.08 23.68 -13.60
N HIS A 819 -5.79 22.56 -12.93
CA HIS A 819 -5.20 22.56 -11.59
C HIS A 819 -3.79 21.96 -11.56
N LEU A 820 -3.09 21.95 -12.71
CA LEU A 820 -1.74 21.40 -12.84
C LEU A 820 -0.76 21.95 -11.78
N HIS A 821 -0.90 23.21 -11.39
CA HIS A 821 -0.10 23.87 -10.34
C HIS A 821 -0.16 23.18 -8.96
N ARG A 822 -1.18 22.34 -8.70
CA ARG A 822 -1.26 21.55 -7.45
C ARG A 822 -0.24 20.43 -7.40
N TYR A 823 0.19 19.93 -8.56
CA TYR A 823 1.05 18.76 -8.71
C TYR A 823 2.40 19.10 -9.35
N SER A 824 2.45 20.23 -10.07
CA SER A 824 3.64 20.74 -10.72
C SER A 824 4.75 21.09 -9.73
N LYS A 825 5.96 20.67 -10.10
CA LYS A 825 7.25 20.99 -9.46
C LYS A 825 7.72 22.40 -9.85
N VAL A 826 7.14 22.97 -10.91
CA VAL A 826 7.53 24.26 -11.52
C VAL A 826 6.51 25.35 -11.24
N LEU A 827 5.22 25.05 -11.12
CA LEU A 827 4.16 26.05 -10.89
C LEU A 827 3.70 26.09 -9.42
N GLU A 828 3.38 27.29 -8.93
CA GLU A 828 2.71 27.52 -7.64
C GLU A 828 1.36 28.23 -7.82
N ALA A 829 0.46 28.02 -6.85
CA ALA A 829 -0.83 28.68 -6.82
C ALA A 829 -0.66 30.18 -6.54
N HIS A 830 -1.28 31.02 -7.36
CA HIS A 830 -1.32 32.47 -7.17
C HIS A 830 -2.74 33.01 -7.38
N LEU A 831 -3.03 34.21 -6.85
CA LEU A 831 -4.29 34.92 -7.10
C LEU A 831 -4.32 35.37 -8.56
N GLY A 832 -4.88 34.54 -9.44
CA GLY A 832 -4.87 34.72 -10.90
C GLY A 832 -4.25 33.49 -11.57
N ASP A 833 -3.37 33.72 -12.56
CA ASP A 833 -2.65 32.65 -13.24
C ASP A 833 -1.53 32.07 -12.36
N PRO A 834 -1.24 30.76 -12.46
CA PRO A 834 -0.11 30.13 -11.77
C PRO A 834 1.22 30.82 -12.09
N LYS A 835 2.09 30.94 -11.08
CA LYS A 835 3.43 31.52 -11.25
C LYS A 835 4.50 30.44 -11.19
N PRO A 836 5.64 30.61 -11.89
CA PRO A 836 6.80 29.75 -11.70
C PRO A 836 7.33 29.85 -10.27
N ARG A 837 7.60 28.70 -9.66
CA ARG A 837 8.36 28.54 -8.42
C ARG A 837 9.80 29.02 -8.63
N PRO A 838 10.54 29.33 -7.56
CA PRO A 838 11.98 29.50 -7.67
C PRO A 838 12.64 28.19 -8.09
N LEU A 839 13.61 28.27 -9.01
CA LEU A 839 14.43 27.13 -9.44
C LEU A 839 15.02 26.42 -8.19
N PRO A 840 14.79 25.11 -8.00
CA PRO A 840 15.32 24.40 -6.85
C PRO A 840 16.84 24.28 -6.95
N ALA A 841 17.51 24.32 -5.80
CA ALA A 841 18.94 24.06 -5.75
C ALA A 841 19.25 22.61 -6.18
N CYS A 842 20.32 22.44 -6.96
CA CYS A 842 20.75 21.13 -7.38
C CYS A 842 21.11 20.23 -6.18
N PRO A 843 20.81 18.93 -6.24
CA PRO A 843 21.08 18.02 -5.14
C PRO A 843 22.59 17.95 -4.87
N HIS A 844 23.02 18.53 -3.75
CA HIS A 844 24.42 18.50 -3.35
C HIS A 844 24.69 17.28 -2.47
N LEU A 845 25.46 16.32 -3.00
CA LEU A 845 25.86 15.13 -2.25
C LEU A 845 27.12 15.42 -1.42
N SER A 846 27.00 15.28 -0.11
CA SER A 846 28.15 15.29 0.79
C SER A 846 28.72 13.88 0.93
N TRP A 847 29.83 13.60 0.25
CA TRP A 847 30.50 12.30 0.29
C TRP A 847 31.01 11.94 1.68
N ALA A 848 30.76 10.72 2.12
CA ALA A 848 31.22 10.21 3.40
C ALA A 848 32.75 10.01 3.40
N LYS A 849 33.41 10.36 4.50
CA LYS A 849 34.84 10.06 4.67
C LYS A 849 35.01 8.55 4.85
N PRO A 850 35.76 7.85 3.97
CA PRO A 850 35.93 6.41 4.08
C PRO A 850 36.77 6.05 5.31
N GLN A 851 36.33 5.04 6.06
CA GLN A 851 37.11 4.44 7.14
C GLN A 851 37.49 3.00 6.76
N PRO A 852 38.60 2.81 6.02
CA PRO A 852 38.93 1.55 5.37
C PRO A 852 39.24 0.43 6.35
N LEU A 853 38.88 -0.80 5.97
CA LEU A 853 39.12 -2.01 6.75
C LEU A 853 40.02 -2.98 5.99
N ASN A 854 41.04 -3.50 6.68
CA ASN A 854 41.92 -4.57 6.20
C ASN A 854 41.34 -5.97 6.50
N GLU A 855 40.01 -6.11 6.40
CA GLU A 855 39.29 -7.34 6.65
C GLU A 855 38.62 -7.82 5.37
N THR A 856 38.47 -9.13 5.21
CA THR A 856 37.75 -9.70 4.06
C THR A 856 36.24 -9.55 4.23
N ALA A 857 35.57 -9.15 3.15
CA ALA A 857 34.12 -9.10 3.11
C ALA A 857 33.46 -10.47 3.41
N PRO A 858 32.25 -10.50 3.99
CA PRO A 858 31.52 -11.74 4.25
C PRO A 858 31.23 -12.53 2.98
N SER A 859 31.44 -13.84 2.99
CA SER A 859 31.28 -14.71 1.81
C SER A 859 29.83 -14.81 1.31
N ASN A 860 28.83 -14.71 2.20
CA ASN A 860 27.41 -14.69 1.85
C ASN A 860 26.75 -13.42 2.38
N LEU A 861 26.45 -12.48 1.46
CA LEU A 861 25.58 -11.32 1.75
C LEU A 861 24.12 -11.76 1.93
N TRP A 862 23.71 -12.80 1.18
CA TRP A 862 22.40 -13.45 1.28
C TRP A 862 22.31 -14.41 2.48
N LYS A 863 22.49 -13.91 3.68
CA LYS A 863 21.81 -14.52 4.82
C LYS A 863 20.74 -13.53 5.20
N HIS A 864 19.49 -13.97 5.36
CA HIS A 864 18.48 -13.18 6.08
C HIS A 864 19.22 -12.57 7.25
N GLN A 865 19.32 -11.23 7.33
CA GLN A 865 20.00 -10.64 8.46
C GLN A 865 19.30 -11.20 9.67
N LYS A 866 20.00 -12.11 10.35
CA LYS A 866 19.56 -12.66 11.61
C LYS A 866 19.36 -11.40 12.42
N LEU A 867 18.12 -11.15 12.85
CA LEU A 867 17.89 -10.20 13.92
C LEU A 867 19.01 -10.46 14.93
N LEU A 868 19.85 -9.47 15.23
CA LEU A 868 21.11 -9.62 15.96
C LEU A 868 20.93 -10.42 17.27
N SER A 869 19.71 -10.46 17.77
CA SER A 869 19.28 -11.23 18.93
C SER A 869 18.89 -12.70 18.72
N ILE A 870 18.71 -13.19 17.48
CA ILE A 870 18.09 -14.49 17.17
C ILE A 870 18.93 -15.29 16.16
N ASP A 871 19.28 -16.51 16.55
CA ASP A 871 19.92 -17.49 15.68
C ASP A 871 18.86 -18.34 14.96
N LEU A 872 18.52 -17.97 13.72
CA LEU A 872 17.46 -18.62 12.91
C LEU A 872 17.66 -20.13 12.68
N ASP A 873 18.88 -20.65 12.85
CA ASP A 873 19.22 -22.06 12.65
C ASP A 873 18.96 -22.91 13.90
N LYS A 874 18.78 -22.27 15.07
CA LYS A 874 18.49 -22.94 16.36
C LYS A 874 17.00 -22.93 16.72
N VAL A 875 16.16 -22.40 15.85
CA VAL A 875 14.72 -22.29 16.10
C VAL A 875 14.07 -23.66 15.88
N VAL A 876 13.80 -24.37 16.97
CA VAL A 876 13.11 -25.67 16.94
C VAL A 876 11.62 -25.45 16.64
N LEU A 877 11.12 -26.08 15.57
CA LEU A 877 9.70 -26.15 15.28
C LEU A 877 8.99 -26.93 16.40
N PRO A 878 8.04 -26.33 17.15
CA PRO A 878 7.26 -27.08 18.10
C PRO A 878 6.41 -28.10 17.33
N ASN A 879 6.52 -29.37 17.70
CA ASN A 879 5.63 -30.44 17.25
C ASN A 879 4.23 -30.16 17.80
N PHE A 880 3.42 -29.39 17.08
CA PHE A 880 2.00 -29.30 17.35
C PHE A 880 1.37 -30.64 16.97
N ARG A 881 1.11 -31.50 17.98
CA ARG A 881 0.13 -32.58 17.82
C ARG A 881 -1.17 -31.94 17.34
N SER A 882 -1.66 -32.43 16.21
CA SER A 882 -2.85 -32.00 15.52
C SER A 882 -4.11 -32.28 16.36
N ASN A 883 -4.40 -31.47 17.36
CA ASN A 883 -5.77 -31.31 17.82
C ASN A 883 -6.44 -30.25 16.91
N ARG A 884 -6.72 -30.66 15.67
CA ARG A 884 -7.74 -29.97 14.87
C ARG A 884 -9.08 -30.21 15.58
N PRO A 885 -9.82 -29.19 16.04
CA PRO A 885 -11.24 -29.37 16.25
C PRO A 885 -11.84 -29.82 14.90
N GLN A 886 -12.65 -30.88 14.92
CA GLN A 886 -13.28 -31.41 13.72
C GLN A 886 -14.21 -30.36 13.11
N VAL A 887 -13.70 -29.57 12.16
CA VAL A 887 -14.53 -28.87 11.19
C VAL A 887 -14.91 -29.92 10.16
N ARG A 888 -16.21 -30.24 10.06
CA ARG A 888 -16.74 -31.12 9.02
C ARG A 888 -16.35 -30.57 7.65
N PRO A 889 -15.85 -31.39 6.71
CA PRO A 889 -15.72 -30.97 5.33
C PRO A 889 -17.12 -30.63 4.79
N LEU A 890 -17.27 -29.44 4.19
CA LEU A 890 -18.40 -29.17 3.33
C LEU A 890 -18.38 -30.17 2.17
N SER A 891 -19.56 -30.70 1.85
CA SER A 891 -19.80 -31.62 0.75
C SER A 891 -19.37 -31.00 -0.60
N PRO A 892 -18.94 -31.80 -1.59
CA PRO A 892 -18.62 -31.28 -2.93
C PRO A 892 -19.92 -30.84 -3.59
N GLY A 893 -20.15 -29.53 -3.71
CA GLY A 893 -21.36 -28.98 -4.32
C GLY A 893 -21.57 -27.47 -4.16
N GLU A 894 -20.88 -26.80 -3.23
CA GLU A 894 -21.00 -25.35 -3.05
C GLU A 894 -19.62 -24.68 -3.17
N SER A 895 -19.15 -24.55 -4.41
CA SER A 895 -18.09 -23.63 -4.78
C SER A 895 -18.60 -22.79 -5.95
N GLY A 896 -19.35 -21.74 -5.62
CA GLY A 896 -19.70 -20.67 -6.54
C GLY A 896 -19.45 -19.33 -5.86
N ALA A 897 -18.78 -18.43 -6.59
CA ALA A 897 -18.51 -17.03 -6.26
C ALA A 897 -17.31 -16.72 -5.34
N TRP A 898 -16.10 -17.03 -5.83
CA TRP A 898 -14.95 -16.11 -5.75
C TRP A 898 -14.16 -16.23 -7.06
N ASP A 899 -14.80 -15.85 -8.16
CA ASP A 899 -14.11 -15.46 -9.38
C ASP A 899 -14.09 -13.93 -9.42
N ILE A 900 -12.92 -13.35 -9.18
CA ILE A 900 -12.62 -11.99 -9.60
C ILE A 900 -12.19 -12.10 -11.07
N PRO A 901 -12.92 -11.50 -12.04
CA PRO A 901 -12.44 -11.43 -13.40
C PRO A 901 -11.46 -10.25 -13.54
N GLY A 902 -10.26 -10.53 -14.05
CA GLY A 902 -9.34 -9.48 -14.53
C GLY A 902 -7.90 -9.66 -14.09
N GLY A 903 -7.15 -10.47 -14.81
CA GLY A 903 -5.71 -10.64 -14.63
C GLY A 903 -5.18 -11.64 -15.65
N ILE A 904 -5.09 -11.22 -16.91
CA ILE A 904 -4.48 -12.01 -17.98
C ILE A 904 -2.98 -12.04 -17.74
N MET A 905 -2.48 -13.12 -17.13
CA MET A 905 -1.07 -13.49 -17.18
C MET A 905 -0.85 -14.37 -18.43
N PRO A 906 0.02 -14.00 -19.38
CA PRO A 906 0.44 -14.89 -20.45
C PRO A 906 1.31 -16.01 -19.86
N GLY A 907 0.94 -17.24 -20.18
CA GLY A 907 1.46 -18.44 -19.52
C GLY A 907 2.87 -18.85 -19.95
N ARG A 908 3.54 -19.58 -19.04
CA ARG A 908 4.13 -20.89 -19.35
C ARG A 908 4.51 -21.68 -18.09
N TYR A 909 3.84 -22.82 -17.96
CA TYR A 909 4.32 -24.14 -17.53
C TYR A 909 5.52 -24.21 -16.56
N ASN A 910 5.22 -24.49 -15.29
CA ASN A 910 6.15 -25.19 -14.41
C ASN A 910 5.95 -26.70 -14.54
N GLN A 911 6.96 -27.37 -15.12
CA GLN A 911 7.27 -28.77 -14.85
C GLN A 911 7.78 -28.88 -13.42
N GLU A 912 7.07 -29.63 -12.57
CA GLU A 912 7.61 -30.58 -11.58
C GLU A 912 6.46 -31.05 -10.66
N VAL A 913 5.60 -31.93 -11.18
CA VAL A 913 4.80 -32.85 -10.36
C VAL A 913 5.32 -34.25 -10.63
N GLY A 914 6.50 -34.53 -10.07
CA GLY A 914 6.97 -35.90 -9.91
C GLY A 914 6.20 -36.55 -8.76
N GLN A 915 5.62 -37.73 -9.04
CA GLN A 915 4.99 -38.67 -8.09
C GLN A 915 3.46 -38.62 -7.90
N THR A 916 2.66 -38.68 -8.98
CA THR A 916 1.30 -39.30 -8.96
C THR A 916 0.81 -39.79 -10.34
N ILE A 917 1.72 -40.11 -11.28
CA ILE A 917 1.37 -40.34 -12.70
C ILE A 917 0.93 -41.77 -13.11
N PRO A 918 1.12 -42.89 -12.37
CA PRO A 918 0.75 -44.19 -12.96
C PRO A 918 -0.74 -44.56 -12.83
N VAL A 919 -1.54 -43.87 -12.02
CA VAL A 919 -2.94 -44.28 -11.74
C VAL A 919 -3.94 -43.56 -12.65
N PHE A 920 -3.73 -42.27 -12.92
CA PHE A 920 -4.65 -41.47 -13.74
C PHE A 920 -4.52 -41.75 -15.25
N ALA A 921 -3.31 -42.07 -15.72
CA ALA A 921 -3.09 -42.49 -17.10
C ALA A 921 -3.78 -43.83 -17.43
N PHE A 922 -3.82 -44.75 -16.45
CA PHE A 922 -4.44 -46.06 -16.61
C PHE A 922 -5.98 -45.97 -16.62
N LEU A 923 -6.56 -45.11 -15.78
CA LEU A 923 -8.00 -44.84 -15.77
C LEU A 923 -8.46 -44.11 -17.04
N GLY A 924 -7.67 -43.15 -17.54
CA GLY A 924 -7.96 -42.45 -18.79
C GLY A 924 -7.97 -43.37 -20.01
N ALA A 925 -7.01 -44.31 -20.09
CA ALA A 925 -6.95 -45.28 -21.19
C ALA A 925 -8.16 -46.25 -21.18
N MET A 926 -8.63 -46.67 -20.01
CA MET A 926 -9.79 -47.57 -19.88
C MET A 926 -11.10 -46.90 -20.29
N VAL A 927 -11.28 -45.61 -19.98
CA VAL A 927 -12.46 -44.84 -20.39
C VAL A 927 -12.48 -44.62 -21.91
N ALA A 928 -11.33 -44.34 -22.52
CA ALA A 928 -11.22 -44.21 -23.97
C ALA A 928 -11.53 -45.53 -24.69
N LEU A 929 -11.05 -46.66 -24.16
CA LEU A 929 -11.35 -48.01 -24.68
C LEU A 929 -12.84 -48.34 -24.58
N ALA A 930 -13.48 -48.02 -23.45
CA ALA A 930 -14.92 -48.20 -23.27
C ALA A 930 -15.73 -47.35 -24.27
N PHE A 931 -15.31 -46.11 -24.54
CA PHE A 931 -15.96 -45.24 -25.51
C PHE A 931 -15.89 -45.80 -26.94
N PHE A 932 -14.73 -46.32 -27.36
CA PHE A 932 -14.58 -46.93 -28.68
C PHE A 932 -15.35 -48.24 -28.83
N VAL A 933 -15.42 -49.07 -27.78
CA VAL A 933 -16.21 -50.31 -27.79
C VAL A 933 -17.71 -50.01 -27.92
N VAL A 934 -18.21 -48.96 -27.27
CA VAL A 934 -19.61 -48.52 -27.36
C VAL A 934 -19.94 -47.93 -28.75
N GLN A 935 -19.02 -47.22 -29.38
CA GLN A 935 -19.21 -46.70 -30.74
C GLN A 935 -19.21 -47.81 -31.79
N ILE A 936 -18.34 -48.81 -31.63
CA ILE A 936 -18.29 -49.98 -32.54
C ILE A 936 -19.53 -50.87 -32.36
N SER A 937 -20.09 -50.98 -31.15
CA SER A 937 -21.32 -51.76 -30.93
C SER A 937 -22.57 -51.04 -31.49
N LYS A 938 -22.64 -49.70 -31.41
CA LYS A 938 -23.73 -48.92 -32.01
C LYS A 938 -23.73 -48.89 -33.54
N ALA A 939 -22.56 -49.07 -34.17
CA ALA A 939 -22.44 -49.12 -35.63
C ALA A 939 -22.97 -50.44 -36.25
N LYS A 940 -23.15 -51.51 -35.46
CA LYS A 940 -23.58 -52.83 -35.95
C LYS A 940 -25.10 -53.07 -35.92
N SER A 941 -25.92 -52.14 -35.40
CA SER A 941 -27.35 -52.39 -35.20
C SER A 941 -28.27 -51.26 -35.72
N ARG A 942 -28.33 -51.02 -37.04
CA ARG A 942 -29.53 -50.44 -37.69
C ARG A 942 -29.76 -51.01 -39.12
N PRO A 943 -31.02 -51.29 -39.52
CA PRO A 943 -31.34 -52.05 -40.74
C PRO A 943 -31.55 -51.20 -42.03
N LYS A 944 -31.69 -51.91 -43.16
CA LYS A 944 -31.50 -51.51 -44.58
C LYS A 944 -32.52 -50.51 -45.20
N ARG A 945 -31.99 -49.77 -46.19
CA ARG A 945 -32.57 -48.83 -47.19
C ARG A 945 -33.80 -49.30 -47.99
N ARG A 946 -34.60 -48.32 -48.45
CA ARG A 946 -35.24 -48.28 -49.79
C ARG A 946 -34.83 -46.98 -50.54
N ARG A 947 -34.58 -47.10 -51.85
CA ARG A 947 -34.39 -46.06 -52.91
C ARG A 947 -35.57 -46.21 -53.92
N PRO A 948 -35.77 -45.41 -55.01
CA PRO A 948 -34.94 -44.37 -55.68
C PRO A 948 -35.74 -43.05 -56.00
N ARG A 949 -35.25 -41.98 -56.65
CA ARG A 949 -34.98 -41.81 -58.10
C ARG A 949 -34.45 -40.38 -58.40
N ALA A 950 -33.70 -40.24 -59.50
CA ALA A 950 -32.96 -39.04 -59.95
C ALA A 950 -33.76 -38.07 -60.85
N LYS A 951 -33.34 -36.80 -60.93
CA LYS A 951 -33.16 -36.01 -62.18
C LYS A 951 -32.41 -34.68 -61.92
N ARG A 952 -31.78 -34.17 -62.98
CA ARG A 952 -30.75 -33.09 -63.09
C ARG A 952 -31.40 -31.82 -63.75
N PRO A 953 -30.66 -30.76 -64.16
CA PRO A 953 -30.43 -29.45 -63.53
C PRO A 953 -31.01 -28.23 -64.32
N GLN A 954 -30.59 -26.99 -63.96
CA GLN A 954 -30.70 -25.64 -64.64
C GLN A 954 -31.57 -24.63 -63.87
N LEU A 955 -31.36 -23.31 -63.80
CA LEU A 955 -30.28 -22.33 -64.08
C LEU A 955 -30.80 -20.97 -63.50
N ALA A 956 -29.92 -19.98 -63.35
CA ALA A 956 -30.16 -18.52 -63.49
C ALA A 956 -30.62 -17.63 -62.31
N GLN A 957 -29.79 -16.60 -62.13
CA GLN A 957 -30.07 -15.16 -61.94
C GLN A 957 -30.13 -14.53 -60.52
N GLN A 958 -29.18 -13.60 -60.34
CA GLN A 958 -29.05 -12.53 -59.32
C GLN A 958 -30.09 -11.38 -59.56
N PRO A 959 -29.90 -10.15 -59.01
CA PRO A 959 -30.08 -9.65 -57.63
C PRO A 959 -31.05 -8.43 -57.59
N HIS A 960 -31.39 -7.87 -56.41
CA HIS A 960 -31.33 -6.41 -56.10
C HIS A 960 -31.94 -6.02 -54.72
N PRO A 961 -31.47 -4.91 -54.09
CA PRO A 961 -31.92 -4.32 -52.80
C PRO A 961 -32.83 -3.08 -53.04
N PRO A 962 -32.90 -2.02 -52.19
CA PRO A 962 -33.28 -1.83 -50.78
C PRO A 962 -34.55 -0.92 -50.62
N ARG A 963 -35.03 -0.58 -49.40
CA ARG A 963 -35.54 0.77 -48.97
C ARG A 963 -36.27 0.78 -47.60
N THR A 964 -35.93 1.79 -46.78
CA THR A 964 -36.65 2.42 -45.64
C THR A 964 -37.75 3.40 -46.15
N PRO A 965 -38.56 4.20 -45.37
CA PRO A 965 -38.56 4.56 -43.92
C PRO A 965 -39.94 4.74 -43.20
N SER A 966 -39.86 5.19 -41.92
CA SER A 966 -40.78 6.01 -41.06
C SER A 966 -42.17 5.52 -40.62
N VAL A 967 -42.40 5.41 -39.31
CA VAL A 967 -42.95 6.44 -38.38
C VAL A 967 -42.25 6.31 -37.03
#